data_AF-A0A959PIY0-F1
#
_entry.id   AF-A0A959PIY0-F1
#
_cell.length_a   1.000
_cell.length_b   1.000
_cell.length_c   1.000
_cell.angle_alpha   90.00
_cell.angle_beta   90.00
_cell.angle_gamma   90.00
#
_symmetry.space_group_name_H-M   'P 1'
#
loop_
_entity.id
_entity.type
_entity.pdbx_description
1 polymer ?
#
loop_
_entity_poly.entity_id
_entity_poly.type
_entity_poly.pdbx_seq_one_letter_code
_entity_poly.pdbx_strand_id
1 'polypeptide(L)'
;MAGEKSVLSGEDGQKITSRLLRLCGWNISEHIDFPCFSNEKHKPPKNKGGRREHSVDGINVYYSPLNLSVTKLILISSKHHADSYPSTSKNKIYNAIKEHAQCLDCARVSPKIKDDYLDGFDSLRDIEYDGLITFFSSDISEKHNSFFFENYEFVSIPSDNFDTLFFIDNKRATFLYSAISEARQYSSNREISFIYPDTGAQNTEDISVSGKILPLELMCSDVLPILVEKEENNHVLIFCNDPIEKKYLKRIFWLIHKLSGFAAKTIIFFPDYDSGKHKGMANSVKQQFQESDYLNKISLKKWDDYSFIKLKDSEGEYLDTARNLGVQDFPQNDQNRINGKISDDYEKILPFGSRIKPILDSSILGASDLKNFLKRKGIFVKYADKGQIIPLIANMLLSPNELDYLKGLLIDKEEKPKAINKTAPFIGTEKKLREVVLALDPKIVPLSGNCKHLKQPTFIPKGDNRYELEINIERTNTTKDLISGKTRHEGRLTISLINDKLNVKEEYTSTDTKKYLDQLSSSLNFKLKKEGCIIVDLKGIKFRDFKSNLDRVEFMTGFINIDITDTFFEGQVVNIKFKPDESLKVIPADLEPYRNKVRNLDINGSLLEELPHIEKDSYKNAILLSRIKIRYNFQIDGNKGACIASINFPSTLNGKKVDDKTDLVISVEVLKTRDSHIITNNNRLQNRLSRVLDQIVQSKYFSLYDFQ
;
A
#
# COMPACT_ATOMS: atom_id res chain seq x y z
N MET A 1 -18.96 -37.85 18.17
CA MET A 1 -19.58 -37.28 16.96
C MET A 1 -19.04 -35.90 16.54
N ALA A 2 -19.21 -34.79 17.28
CA ALA A 2 -18.65 -33.48 16.85
C ALA A 2 -17.09 -33.42 16.90
N GLY A 3 -16.47 -34.11 17.87
CA GLY A 3 -15.02 -34.19 18.01
C GLY A 3 -14.34 -34.99 16.88
N GLU A 4 -14.90 -36.14 16.50
CA GLU A 4 -14.32 -36.99 15.43
C GLU A 4 -14.32 -36.30 14.06
N LYS A 5 -15.41 -35.60 13.72
CA LYS A 5 -15.47 -34.80 12.47
C LYS A 5 -14.43 -33.68 12.45
N SER A 6 -14.16 -33.06 13.60
CA SER A 6 -13.14 -32.02 13.71
C SER A 6 -11.72 -32.56 13.58
N VAL A 7 -11.45 -33.76 14.10
CA VAL A 7 -10.15 -34.44 13.96
C VAL A 7 -9.90 -34.82 12.52
N LEU A 8 -10.86 -35.50 11.88
CA LEU A 8 -10.77 -35.88 10.46
C LEU A 8 -10.59 -34.66 9.55
N SER A 9 -11.31 -33.56 9.82
CA SER A 9 -11.11 -32.30 9.09
C SER A 9 -9.70 -31.73 9.28
N GLY A 10 -9.09 -31.90 10.45
CA GLY A 10 -7.71 -31.48 10.70
C GLY A 10 -6.69 -32.32 9.91
N GLU A 11 -6.86 -33.64 9.93
CA GLU A 11 -6.01 -34.59 9.18
C GLU A 11 -6.08 -34.36 7.67
N ASP A 12 -7.29 -34.14 7.12
CA ASP A 12 -7.49 -33.77 5.72
C ASP A 12 -6.71 -32.49 5.38
N GLY A 13 -6.81 -31.48 6.24
CA GLY A 13 -6.07 -30.23 6.10
C GLY A 13 -4.56 -30.44 6.04
N GLN A 14 -4.01 -31.22 6.98
CA GLN A 14 -2.57 -31.52 7.03
C GLN A 14 -2.10 -32.26 5.77
N LYS A 15 -2.85 -33.25 5.29
CA LYS A 15 -2.55 -33.99 4.06
C LYS A 15 -2.53 -33.08 2.83
N ILE A 16 -3.56 -32.24 2.66
CA ILE A 16 -3.63 -31.27 1.55
C ILE A 16 -2.44 -30.32 1.61
N THR A 17 -2.16 -29.75 2.78
CA THR A 17 -1.05 -28.82 2.99
C THR A 17 0.29 -29.45 2.64
N SER A 18 0.59 -30.63 3.19
CA SER A 18 1.85 -31.32 2.94
C SER A 18 2.03 -31.62 1.45
N ARG A 19 1.02 -32.22 0.80
CA ARG A 19 1.09 -32.58 -0.63
C ARG A 19 1.19 -31.35 -1.53
N LEU A 20 0.44 -30.27 -1.25
CA LEU A 20 0.55 -29.02 -2.00
C LEU A 20 1.96 -28.43 -1.92
N LEU A 21 2.56 -28.42 -0.73
CA LEU A 21 3.89 -27.87 -0.51
C LEU A 21 4.99 -28.77 -1.11
N ARG A 22 4.83 -30.09 -1.11
CA ARG A 22 5.72 -31.02 -1.85
C ARG A 22 5.69 -30.77 -3.35
N LEU A 23 4.52 -30.43 -3.93
CA LEU A 23 4.43 -30.03 -5.34
C LEU A 23 5.26 -28.77 -5.65
N CYS A 24 5.41 -27.87 -4.66
CA CYS A 24 6.25 -26.68 -4.70
C CYS A 24 7.74 -26.98 -4.43
N GLY A 25 8.13 -28.25 -4.31
CA GLY A 25 9.52 -28.67 -4.09
C GLY A 25 10.00 -28.58 -2.64
N TRP A 26 9.09 -28.46 -1.67
CA TRP A 26 9.44 -28.39 -0.25
C TRP A 26 9.62 -29.78 0.36
N ASN A 27 10.54 -29.90 1.32
CA ASN A 27 10.78 -31.13 2.07
C ASN A 27 10.39 -30.91 3.54
N ILE A 28 9.19 -31.35 3.90
CA ILE A 28 8.55 -30.96 5.15
C ILE A 28 8.76 -32.04 6.20
N SER A 29 9.29 -31.64 7.35
CA SER A 29 9.24 -32.43 8.57
C SER A 29 7.90 -32.22 9.25
N GLU A 30 7.07 -33.24 9.29
CA GLU A 30 5.68 -33.16 9.78
C GLU A 30 5.59 -33.42 11.29
N HIS A 31 4.60 -32.80 11.95
CA HIS A 31 4.26 -33.00 13.37
C HIS A 31 5.40 -32.74 14.35
N ILE A 32 5.76 -31.47 14.55
CA ILE A 32 6.90 -31.08 15.38
C ILE A 32 6.43 -30.42 16.69
N ASP A 33 6.82 -31.03 17.80
CA ASP A 33 6.65 -30.48 19.14
C ASP A 33 7.98 -29.93 19.69
N PHE A 34 7.93 -28.74 20.30
CA PHE A 34 9.10 -28.12 20.94
C PHE A 34 8.73 -27.33 22.20
N PRO A 35 9.65 -27.16 23.15
CA PRO A 35 9.36 -26.46 24.40
C PRO A 35 8.91 -25.00 24.19
N CYS A 36 8.00 -24.54 25.04
CA CYS A 36 7.70 -23.13 25.19
C CYS A 36 8.77 -22.49 26.09
N PHE A 37 9.29 -21.34 25.66
CA PHE A 37 10.28 -20.55 26.40
C PHE A 37 9.68 -19.29 27.05
N SER A 38 8.39 -19.03 26.82
CA SER A 38 7.64 -17.85 27.29
C SER A 38 6.34 -18.25 28.00
N ASN A 39 6.42 -19.20 28.94
CA ASN A 39 5.27 -19.95 29.48
C ASN A 39 4.13 -19.10 30.02
N GLU A 40 4.44 -18.03 30.77
CA GLU A 40 3.45 -17.10 31.32
C GLU A 40 2.82 -16.22 30.25
N LYS A 41 3.63 -15.71 29.31
CA LYS A 41 3.16 -14.87 28.19
C LYS A 41 2.30 -15.67 27.20
N HIS A 42 2.61 -16.95 26.99
CA HIS A 42 1.92 -17.83 26.05
C HIS A 42 0.80 -18.65 26.72
N LYS A 43 0.31 -18.21 27.87
CA LYS A 43 -0.74 -18.92 28.63
C LYS A 43 -1.99 -19.17 27.79
N PRO A 44 -2.47 -20.43 27.66
CA PRO A 44 -3.67 -20.74 26.90
C PRO A 44 -4.92 -20.17 27.58
N PRO A 45 -5.96 -19.74 26.82
CA PRO A 45 -7.14 -19.09 27.38
C PRO A 45 -7.92 -19.91 28.43
N LYS A 46 -7.79 -21.25 28.39
CA LYS A 46 -8.56 -22.19 29.23
C LYS A 46 -7.73 -22.93 30.28
N ASN A 47 -6.41 -22.73 30.36
CA ASN A 47 -5.53 -23.46 31.28
C ASN A 47 -5.11 -22.59 32.48
N LYS A 48 -5.07 -23.22 33.67
CA LYS A 48 -4.62 -22.56 34.91
C LYS A 48 -3.11 -22.29 34.91
N GLY A 49 -2.30 -23.13 34.27
CA GLY A 49 -0.84 -22.99 34.15
C GLY A 49 -0.38 -22.39 32.82
N GLY A 50 0.88 -21.95 32.76
CA GLY A 50 1.54 -21.50 31.53
C GLY A 50 1.67 -22.61 30.47
N ARG A 51 1.86 -22.21 29.20
CA ARG A 51 2.09 -23.17 28.11
C ARG A 51 3.46 -23.84 28.29
N ARG A 52 3.53 -25.17 28.13
CA ARG A 52 4.78 -25.94 28.28
C ARG A 52 5.44 -26.26 26.95
N GLU A 53 4.65 -26.46 25.91
CA GLU A 53 5.12 -26.85 24.58
C GLU A 53 4.31 -26.15 23.48
N HIS A 54 4.91 -26.06 22.32
CA HIS A 54 4.31 -25.66 21.05
C HIS A 54 4.31 -26.84 20.09
N SER A 55 3.29 -26.87 19.23
CA SER A 55 3.15 -27.86 18.17
C SER A 55 2.93 -27.15 16.85
N VAL A 56 3.60 -27.59 15.80
CA VAL A 56 3.40 -27.13 14.42
C VAL A 56 3.18 -28.33 13.50
N ASP A 57 2.39 -28.11 12.45
CA ASP A 57 2.02 -29.17 11.50
C ASP A 57 3.21 -29.55 10.61
N GLY A 58 4.15 -28.63 10.38
CA GLY A 58 5.45 -28.98 9.83
C GLY A 58 6.49 -27.88 9.86
N ILE A 59 7.72 -28.23 9.47
CA ILE A 59 8.86 -27.33 9.31
C ILE A 59 9.51 -27.60 7.95
N ASN A 60 9.93 -26.55 7.26
CA ASN A 60 10.75 -26.63 6.05
C ASN A 60 11.88 -25.61 6.13
N VAL A 61 13.10 -26.02 5.75
CA VAL A 61 14.28 -25.16 5.72
C VAL A 61 14.90 -25.15 4.33
N TYR A 62 15.22 -23.97 3.79
CA TYR A 62 15.86 -23.85 2.48
C TYR A 62 16.71 -22.59 2.35
N TYR A 63 17.75 -22.65 1.50
CA TYR A 63 18.49 -21.46 1.07
C TYR A 63 17.62 -20.62 0.14
N SER A 64 17.43 -19.34 0.46
CA SER A 64 16.59 -18.48 -0.37
C SER A 64 17.25 -18.22 -1.73
N PRO A 65 16.61 -18.58 -2.86
CA PRO A 65 17.14 -18.23 -4.17
C PRO A 65 16.90 -16.75 -4.49
N LEU A 66 16.03 -16.06 -3.75
CA LEU A 66 15.68 -14.64 -3.97
C LEU A 66 16.58 -13.69 -3.16
N ASN A 67 17.21 -14.21 -2.09
CA ASN A 67 18.17 -13.52 -1.26
C ASN A 67 19.29 -14.49 -0.82
N LEU A 68 20.44 -14.43 -1.49
CA LEU A 68 21.51 -15.41 -1.30
C LEU A 68 22.18 -15.35 0.08
N SER A 69 21.99 -14.27 0.86
CA SER A 69 22.52 -14.18 2.22
C SER A 69 21.62 -14.81 3.28
N VAL A 70 20.47 -15.39 2.88
CA VAL A 70 19.43 -15.85 3.82
C VAL A 70 19.15 -17.35 3.69
N THR A 71 19.07 -18.00 4.84
CA THR A 71 18.42 -19.30 5.03
C THR A 71 17.03 -19.09 5.64
N LYS A 72 15.99 -19.67 5.05
CA LYS A 72 14.63 -19.58 5.57
C LYS A 72 14.26 -20.81 6.35
N LEU A 73 13.76 -20.62 7.56
CA LEU A 73 13.08 -21.65 8.36
C LEU A 73 11.60 -21.28 8.44
N ILE A 74 10.75 -22.14 7.88
CA ILE A 74 9.31 -21.91 7.79
C ILE A 74 8.59 -22.83 8.77
N LEU A 75 7.86 -22.25 9.73
CA LEU A 75 6.92 -22.99 10.56
C LEU A 75 5.56 -23.06 9.86
N ILE A 76 4.97 -24.26 9.75
CA ILE A 76 3.74 -24.49 8.98
C ILE A 76 2.60 -24.85 9.93
N SER A 77 1.44 -24.22 9.74
CA SER A 77 0.19 -24.68 10.35
C SER A 77 -0.94 -24.83 9.31
N SER A 78 -1.75 -25.87 9.48
CA SER A 78 -2.92 -26.15 8.66
C SER A 78 -4.22 -25.86 9.40
N LYS A 79 -5.07 -25.04 8.77
CA LYS A 79 -6.43 -24.73 9.22
C LYS A 79 -7.39 -25.10 8.10
N HIS A 80 -8.19 -26.14 8.32
CA HIS A 80 -9.12 -26.65 7.33
C HIS A 80 -10.56 -26.67 7.87
N HIS A 81 -11.49 -26.30 7.00
CA HIS A 81 -12.92 -26.30 7.26
C HIS A 81 -13.59 -27.25 6.27
N ALA A 82 -14.22 -28.30 6.77
CA ALA A 82 -14.87 -29.32 5.93
C ALA A 82 -16.09 -28.80 5.15
N ASP A 83 -16.72 -27.73 5.64
CA ASP A 83 -17.83 -27.05 4.96
C ASP A 83 -17.28 -25.76 4.29
N SER A 84 -17.92 -24.61 4.52
CA SER A 84 -17.49 -23.30 4.04
C SER A 84 -16.51 -22.60 4.99
N TYR A 85 -15.91 -21.49 4.54
CA TYR A 85 -15.21 -20.57 5.41
C TYR A 85 -16.12 -20.11 6.56
N PRO A 86 -15.58 -19.96 7.79
CA PRO A 86 -16.38 -19.65 8.95
C PRO A 86 -16.94 -18.22 8.87
N SER A 87 -18.25 -18.05 9.01
CA SER A 87 -18.91 -16.71 9.06
C SER A 87 -18.40 -15.83 10.21
N THR A 88 -17.92 -16.43 11.31
CA THR A 88 -17.22 -15.78 12.44
C THR A 88 -15.69 -15.77 12.29
N SER A 89 -15.20 -15.51 11.08
CA SER A 89 -13.78 -15.68 10.70
C SER A 89 -12.79 -14.81 11.49
N LYS A 90 -13.19 -13.62 11.93
CA LYS A 90 -12.27 -12.62 12.51
C LYS A 90 -11.52 -13.12 13.75
N ASN A 91 -12.23 -13.62 14.76
CA ASN A 91 -11.61 -14.11 15.99
C ASN A 91 -10.81 -15.40 15.76
N LYS A 92 -11.26 -16.27 14.84
CA LYS A 92 -10.54 -17.50 14.50
C LYS A 92 -9.20 -17.20 13.85
N ILE A 93 -9.16 -16.24 12.92
CA ILE A 93 -7.93 -15.83 12.25
C ILE A 93 -7.00 -15.09 13.20
N TYR A 94 -7.53 -14.17 14.02
CA TYR A 94 -6.75 -13.52 15.06
C TYR A 94 -6.06 -14.55 15.97
N ASN A 95 -6.81 -15.56 16.42
CA ASN A 95 -6.26 -16.64 17.25
C ASN A 95 -5.24 -17.49 16.49
N ALA A 96 -5.47 -17.83 15.23
CA ALA A 96 -4.51 -18.57 14.42
C ALA A 96 -3.19 -17.79 14.23
N ILE A 97 -3.26 -16.50 13.92
CA ILE A 97 -2.08 -15.61 13.83
C ILE A 97 -1.38 -15.55 15.19
N LYS A 98 -2.14 -15.39 16.28
CA LYS A 98 -1.59 -15.32 17.63
C LYS A 98 -0.86 -16.58 18.04
N GLU A 99 -1.49 -17.74 17.87
CA GLU A 99 -0.88 -19.03 18.19
C GLU A 99 0.40 -19.25 17.39
N HIS A 100 0.40 -18.95 16.09
CA HIS A 100 1.56 -19.16 15.23
C HIS A 100 2.69 -18.15 15.52
N ALA A 101 2.35 -16.89 15.83
CA ALA A 101 3.32 -15.90 16.28
C ALA A 101 4.04 -16.34 17.56
N GLN A 102 3.31 -16.94 18.51
CA GLN A 102 3.91 -17.48 19.73
C GLN A 102 4.87 -18.65 19.44
N CYS A 103 4.53 -19.51 18.47
CA CYS A 103 5.44 -20.56 18.00
C CYS A 103 6.73 -19.96 17.42
N LEU A 104 6.63 -18.92 16.59
CA LEU A 104 7.80 -18.23 16.02
C LEU A 104 8.68 -17.57 17.09
N ASP A 105 8.07 -16.93 18.10
CA ASP A 105 8.79 -16.31 19.23
C ASP A 105 9.65 -17.35 19.97
N CYS A 106 9.10 -18.55 20.21
CA CYS A 106 9.84 -19.64 20.89
C CYS A 106 10.82 -20.38 19.97
N ALA A 107 10.51 -20.55 18.68
CA ALA A 107 11.38 -21.27 17.75
C ALA A 107 12.75 -20.59 17.59
N ARG A 108 12.79 -19.25 17.58
CA ARG A 108 14.04 -18.46 17.47
C ARG A 108 15.05 -18.74 18.57
N VAL A 109 14.56 -19.10 19.76
CA VAL A 109 15.38 -19.34 20.95
C VAL A 109 15.51 -20.81 21.31
N SER A 110 14.80 -21.70 20.59
CA SER A 110 14.78 -23.12 20.89
C SER A 110 16.06 -23.83 20.42
N PRO A 111 16.85 -24.42 21.33
CA PRO A 111 18.02 -25.22 20.95
C PRO A 111 17.61 -26.42 20.08
N LYS A 112 16.51 -27.09 20.44
CA LYS A 112 15.97 -28.21 19.66
C LYS A 112 15.73 -27.85 18.19
N ILE A 113 15.16 -26.66 17.91
CA ILE A 113 14.93 -26.23 16.53
C ILE A 113 16.25 -25.97 15.79
N LYS A 114 17.24 -25.41 16.49
CA LYS A 114 18.55 -25.14 15.90
C LYS A 114 19.30 -26.43 15.60
N ASP A 115 19.37 -27.32 16.57
CA ASP A 115 20.12 -28.57 16.46
C ASP A 115 19.47 -29.52 15.45
N ASP A 116 18.14 -29.64 15.45
CA ASP A 116 17.44 -30.61 14.58
C ASP A 116 17.34 -30.14 13.11
N TYR A 117 17.28 -28.83 12.85
CA TYR A 117 16.91 -28.30 11.51
C TYR A 117 17.91 -27.31 10.90
N LEU A 118 18.81 -26.73 11.69
CA LEU A 118 19.78 -25.74 11.22
C LEU A 118 21.21 -26.26 11.31
N ASP A 119 21.45 -27.40 11.96
CA ASP A 119 22.75 -28.06 11.93
C ASP A 119 23.13 -28.45 10.48
N GLY A 120 24.38 -28.19 10.11
CA GLY A 120 24.88 -28.37 8.75
C GLY A 120 24.51 -27.28 7.72
N PHE A 121 23.72 -26.25 8.08
CA PHE A 121 23.50 -25.09 7.22
C PHE A 121 24.63 -24.06 7.32
N ASP A 122 24.83 -23.29 6.25
CA ASP A 122 25.86 -22.25 6.19
C ASP A 122 25.67 -21.16 7.26
N SER A 123 26.55 -21.18 8.27
CA SER A 123 26.54 -20.24 9.40
C SER A 123 26.80 -18.78 9.04
N LEU A 124 27.28 -18.49 7.81
CA LEU A 124 27.48 -17.12 7.33
C LEU A 124 26.17 -16.47 6.85
N ARG A 125 25.10 -17.24 6.69
CA ARG A 125 23.79 -16.75 6.26
C ARG A 125 22.93 -16.37 7.45
N ASP A 126 22.20 -15.27 7.29
CA ASP A 126 21.17 -14.89 8.25
C ASP A 126 20.01 -15.90 8.20
N ILE A 127 19.41 -16.18 9.35
CA ILE A 127 18.26 -17.08 9.45
C ILE A 127 16.98 -16.26 9.60
N GLU A 128 16.08 -16.37 8.63
CA GLU A 128 14.74 -15.78 8.71
C GLU A 128 13.74 -16.84 9.20
N TYR A 129 13.01 -16.51 10.28
CA TYR A 129 11.94 -17.33 10.84
C TYR A 129 10.60 -16.78 10.39
N ASP A 130 10.02 -17.39 9.37
CA ASP A 130 8.72 -17.05 8.81
C ASP A 130 7.68 -18.12 9.17
N GLY A 131 6.40 -17.74 9.21
CA GLY A 131 5.31 -18.69 9.38
C GLY A 131 4.42 -18.79 8.15
N LEU A 132 3.97 -20.00 7.84
CA LEU A 132 2.97 -20.29 6.82
C LEU A 132 1.72 -20.87 7.47
N ILE A 133 0.56 -20.28 7.21
CA ILE A 133 -0.75 -20.80 7.61
C ILE A 133 -1.56 -21.11 6.36
N THR A 134 -1.88 -22.38 6.15
CA THR A 134 -2.86 -22.78 5.13
C THR A 134 -4.27 -22.62 5.71
N PHE A 135 -5.15 -21.97 4.98
CA PHE A 135 -6.51 -21.64 5.43
C PHE A 135 -7.53 -22.06 4.38
N PHE A 136 -7.98 -23.31 4.50
CA PHE A 136 -8.75 -23.99 3.48
C PHE A 136 -10.20 -24.22 3.87
N SER A 137 -11.03 -24.28 2.84
CA SER A 137 -12.43 -24.69 2.84
C SER A 137 -12.61 -25.80 1.82
N SER A 138 -13.40 -26.82 2.17
CA SER A 138 -13.78 -27.90 1.24
C SER A 138 -15.01 -27.55 0.39
N ASP A 139 -15.65 -26.40 0.61
CA ASP A 139 -16.73 -25.91 -0.24
C ASP A 139 -16.22 -25.58 -1.66
N ILE A 140 -16.73 -26.32 -2.64
CA ILE A 140 -16.35 -26.19 -4.05
C ILE A 140 -16.69 -24.80 -4.60
N SER A 141 -17.74 -24.16 -4.08
CA SER A 141 -18.11 -22.79 -4.49
C SER A 141 -17.08 -21.74 -4.06
N GLU A 142 -16.28 -22.05 -3.04
CA GLU A 142 -15.24 -21.15 -2.51
C GLU A 142 -13.85 -21.41 -3.12
N LYS A 143 -13.74 -22.33 -4.09
CA LYS A 143 -12.47 -22.72 -4.72
C LYS A 143 -11.67 -21.53 -5.28
N HIS A 144 -12.35 -20.52 -5.84
CA HIS A 144 -11.72 -19.32 -6.39
C HIS A 144 -11.87 -18.09 -5.49
N ASN A 145 -12.45 -18.24 -4.30
CA ASN A 145 -12.62 -17.13 -3.38
C ASN A 145 -11.30 -16.83 -2.69
N SER A 146 -10.88 -15.56 -2.75
CA SER A 146 -9.76 -15.11 -1.92
C SER A 146 -10.29 -14.54 -0.62
N PHE A 147 -10.13 -15.32 0.45
CA PHE A 147 -10.60 -14.94 1.78
C PHE A 147 -9.99 -13.59 2.20
N PHE A 148 -8.69 -13.41 1.99
CA PHE A 148 -7.97 -12.22 2.46
C PHE A 148 -8.22 -11.00 1.59
N PHE A 149 -8.35 -11.14 0.28
CA PHE A 149 -8.62 -10.01 -0.60
C PHE A 149 -9.89 -9.25 -0.20
N GLU A 150 -10.92 -9.98 0.25
CA GLU A 150 -12.22 -9.41 0.64
C GLU A 150 -12.28 -8.99 2.12
N ASN A 151 -11.56 -9.67 3.00
CA ASN A 151 -11.73 -9.52 4.45
C ASN A 151 -10.55 -8.85 5.18
N TYR A 152 -9.45 -8.49 4.49
CA TYR A 152 -8.20 -8.02 5.09
C TYR A 152 -8.36 -6.86 6.09
N GLU A 153 -9.28 -5.91 5.82
CA GLU A 153 -9.49 -4.72 6.66
C GLU A 153 -9.98 -5.09 8.07
N PHE A 154 -10.63 -6.24 8.20
CA PHE A 154 -11.20 -6.70 9.46
C PHE A 154 -10.29 -7.65 10.24
N VAL A 155 -9.09 -7.94 9.71
CA VAL A 155 -8.12 -8.82 10.37
C VAL A 155 -7.14 -8.00 11.22
N SER A 156 -7.35 -8.09 12.53
CA SER A 156 -6.45 -7.52 13.54
C SER A 156 -5.19 -8.37 13.69
N ILE A 157 -4.05 -7.72 13.92
CA ILE A 157 -2.78 -8.38 14.20
C ILE A 157 -2.60 -8.42 15.73
N PRO A 158 -2.25 -9.57 16.32
CA PRO A 158 -1.99 -9.69 17.76
C PRO A 158 -0.71 -8.96 18.17
N SER A 159 -0.57 -8.71 19.48
CA SER A 159 0.61 -8.05 20.06
C SER A 159 1.87 -8.92 20.06
N ASP A 160 1.70 -10.23 19.95
CA ASP A 160 2.76 -11.24 19.93
C ASP A 160 3.81 -10.94 18.84
N ASN A 161 5.05 -11.41 19.04
CA ASN A 161 6.17 -11.06 18.17
C ASN A 161 6.34 -12.05 17.02
N PHE A 162 6.47 -11.53 15.81
CA PHE A 162 6.77 -12.28 14.59
C PHE A 162 7.26 -11.29 13.52
N ASP A 163 8.01 -11.77 12.54
CA ASP A 163 8.45 -10.94 11.41
C ASP A 163 7.40 -10.99 10.30
N THR A 164 7.23 -12.16 9.66
CA THR A 164 6.27 -12.35 8.58
C THR A 164 5.44 -13.64 8.75
N LEU A 165 4.15 -13.52 8.45
CA LEU A 165 3.20 -14.63 8.39
C LEU A 165 2.52 -14.64 7.02
N PHE A 166 2.61 -15.76 6.32
CA PHE A 166 2.02 -15.98 5.01
C PHE A 166 0.77 -16.85 5.14
N PHE A 167 -0.23 -16.55 4.32
CA PHE A 167 -1.43 -17.37 4.18
C PHE A 167 -1.61 -17.87 2.76
N ILE A 168 -2.06 -19.12 2.65
CA ILE A 168 -2.52 -19.72 1.40
C ILE A 168 -3.99 -20.07 1.59
N ASP A 169 -4.86 -19.38 0.85
CA ASP A 169 -6.30 -19.62 0.78
C ASP A 169 -6.67 -20.52 -0.41
N ASN A 170 -7.97 -20.79 -0.59
CA ASN A 170 -8.47 -21.66 -1.66
C ASN A 170 -8.11 -21.14 -3.06
N LYS A 171 -8.28 -19.84 -3.32
CA LYS A 171 -7.92 -19.24 -4.62
C LYS A 171 -6.43 -19.47 -4.92
N ARG A 172 -5.57 -19.25 -3.92
CA ARG A 172 -4.14 -19.43 -4.05
C ARG A 172 -3.75 -20.89 -4.26
N ALA A 173 -4.28 -21.80 -3.45
CA ALA A 173 -4.00 -23.23 -3.57
C ALA A 173 -4.45 -23.79 -4.92
N THR A 174 -5.64 -23.38 -5.40
CA THR A 174 -6.15 -23.74 -6.72
C THR A 174 -5.23 -23.28 -7.83
N PHE A 175 -4.78 -22.02 -7.79
CA PHE A 175 -3.86 -21.47 -8.79
C PHE A 175 -2.52 -22.24 -8.82
N LEU A 176 -1.91 -22.46 -7.66
CA LEU A 176 -0.64 -23.20 -7.55
C LEU A 176 -0.78 -24.64 -8.05
N TYR A 177 -1.79 -25.36 -7.56
CA TYR A 177 -1.99 -26.77 -7.92
C TYR A 177 -2.23 -26.92 -9.42
N SER A 178 -3.03 -26.03 -10.01
CA SER A 178 -3.36 -26.10 -11.42
C SER A 178 -2.20 -25.73 -12.32
N ALA A 179 -1.46 -24.65 -12.00
CA ALA A 179 -0.28 -24.25 -12.74
C ALA A 179 0.79 -25.34 -12.76
N ILE A 180 1.07 -25.94 -11.60
CA ILE A 180 2.06 -27.02 -11.47
C ILE A 180 1.59 -28.29 -12.19
N SER A 181 0.31 -28.66 -12.06
CA SER A 181 -0.26 -29.85 -12.72
C SER A 181 -0.21 -29.72 -14.24
N GLU A 182 -0.64 -28.58 -14.77
CA GLU A 182 -0.60 -28.26 -16.20
C GLU A 182 0.85 -28.28 -16.74
N ALA A 183 1.78 -27.67 -16.00
CA ALA A 183 3.19 -27.65 -16.40
C ALA A 183 3.81 -29.06 -16.45
N ARG A 184 3.52 -29.90 -15.44
CA ARG A 184 3.97 -31.30 -15.41
C ARG A 184 3.39 -32.12 -16.55
N GLN A 185 2.11 -31.92 -16.90
CA GLN A 185 1.49 -32.62 -18.03
C GLN A 185 2.06 -32.18 -19.38
N TYR A 186 2.43 -30.90 -19.51
CA TYR A 186 3.03 -30.37 -20.72
C TYR A 186 4.47 -30.86 -20.93
N SER A 187 5.26 -30.97 -19.87
CA SER A 187 6.67 -31.39 -19.86
C SER A 187 6.86 -32.82 -20.42
N SER A 188 7.96 -33.07 -21.13
CA SER A 188 8.28 -34.39 -21.70
C SER A 188 8.51 -35.46 -20.64
N ASN A 189 9.20 -35.10 -19.55
CA ASN A 189 9.60 -35.99 -18.46
C ASN A 189 8.82 -35.73 -17.16
N ARG A 190 7.79 -34.87 -17.22
CA ARG A 190 7.04 -34.35 -16.05
C ARG A 190 7.89 -33.56 -15.05
N GLU A 191 9.14 -33.24 -15.38
CA GLU A 191 9.95 -32.34 -14.57
C GLU A 191 9.63 -30.89 -14.87
N ILE A 192 9.75 -30.06 -13.83
CA ILE A 192 9.58 -28.61 -13.91
C ILE A 192 10.66 -27.91 -13.07
N SER A 193 10.92 -26.64 -13.37
CA SER A 193 11.71 -25.73 -12.55
C SER A 193 10.99 -24.38 -12.45
N PHE A 194 11.09 -23.68 -11.34
CA PHE A 194 10.52 -22.34 -11.13
C PHE A 194 11.55 -21.29 -11.52
N ILE A 195 11.14 -20.26 -12.26
CA ILE A 195 12.03 -19.16 -12.64
C ILE A 195 12.13 -18.16 -11.47
N TYR A 196 13.34 -17.77 -11.12
CA TYR A 196 13.61 -16.79 -10.07
C TYR A 196 13.89 -15.42 -10.69
N PRO A 197 13.08 -14.39 -10.39
CA PRO A 197 13.34 -13.06 -10.90
C PRO A 197 14.55 -12.44 -10.20
N ASP A 198 15.29 -11.61 -10.94
CA ASP A 198 16.36 -10.78 -10.36
C ASP A 198 15.76 -9.73 -9.40
N THR A 199 16.05 -9.89 -8.10
CA THR A 199 15.58 -9.03 -7.01
C THR A 199 16.52 -7.83 -6.74
N GLY A 200 17.69 -7.80 -7.39
CA GLY A 200 18.78 -6.87 -7.14
C GLY A 200 19.49 -7.09 -5.81
N ALA A 201 19.20 -8.18 -5.09
CA ALA A 201 19.87 -8.61 -3.86
C ALA A 201 20.87 -9.75 -4.11
N GLN A 202 21.10 -10.12 -5.38
CA GLN A 202 21.93 -11.24 -5.82
C GLN A 202 23.19 -10.70 -6.52
N ASN A 203 24.37 -11.25 -6.21
CA ASN A 203 25.59 -10.97 -6.97
C ASN A 203 25.54 -11.68 -8.32
N THR A 204 26.00 -11.03 -9.41
CA THR A 204 25.76 -11.46 -10.80
C THR A 204 26.43 -12.77 -11.24
N GLU A 205 27.38 -13.29 -10.47
CA GLU A 205 28.24 -14.42 -10.89
C GLU A 205 27.75 -15.80 -10.40
N ASP A 206 26.81 -15.86 -9.43
CA ASP A 206 26.32 -17.10 -8.82
C ASP A 206 24.81 -17.39 -9.06
N ILE A 207 24.18 -16.70 -10.01
CA ILE A 207 22.70 -16.72 -10.12
C ILE A 207 22.20 -17.94 -10.89
N SER A 208 21.50 -18.83 -10.19
CA SER A 208 20.61 -19.79 -10.84
C SER A 208 19.31 -19.10 -11.25
N VAL A 209 19.05 -19.01 -12.57
CA VAL A 209 17.86 -18.34 -13.14
C VAL A 209 16.57 -19.12 -12.84
N SER A 210 16.70 -20.40 -12.47
CA SER A 210 15.58 -21.26 -12.12
C SER A 210 16.01 -22.37 -11.17
N GLY A 211 15.10 -22.89 -10.36
CA GLY A 211 15.38 -24.05 -9.53
C GLY A 211 14.14 -24.85 -9.15
N LYS A 212 14.32 -25.89 -8.35
CA LYS A 212 13.25 -26.86 -8.05
C LYS A 212 12.35 -26.45 -6.88
N ILE A 213 12.75 -25.45 -6.10
CA ILE A 213 11.99 -24.97 -4.93
C ILE A 213 11.21 -23.73 -5.35
N LEU A 214 9.90 -23.69 -5.10
CA LEU A 214 9.12 -22.45 -5.19
C LEU A 214 9.23 -21.72 -3.84
N PRO A 215 9.93 -20.58 -3.76
CA PRO A 215 10.08 -19.84 -2.51
C PRO A 215 8.74 -19.27 -2.06
N LEU A 216 8.58 -19.09 -0.75
CA LEU A 216 7.35 -18.64 -0.11
C LEU A 216 6.81 -17.31 -0.68
N GLU A 217 7.69 -16.38 -1.06
CA GLU A 217 7.31 -15.12 -1.69
C GLU A 217 6.68 -15.34 -3.08
N LEU A 218 7.28 -16.21 -3.91
CA LEU A 218 6.75 -16.53 -5.23
C LEU A 218 5.48 -17.37 -5.15
N MET A 219 5.31 -18.20 -4.13
CA MET A 219 4.03 -18.87 -3.87
C MET A 219 2.89 -17.84 -3.79
N CYS A 220 3.14 -16.67 -3.22
CA CYS A 220 2.14 -15.60 -3.07
C CYS A 220 2.00 -14.68 -4.30
N SER A 221 2.62 -15.01 -5.44
CA SER A 221 2.59 -14.21 -6.68
C SER A 221 1.47 -14.65 -7.62
N ASP A 222 0.63 -13.74 -8.11
CA ASP A 222 -0.45 -14.06 -9.07
C ASP A 222 0.04 -14.20 -10.52
N VAL A 223 1.35 -14.12 -10.71
CA VAL A 223 2.04 -14.52 -11.94
C VAL A 223 3.11 -15.56 -11.57
N LEU A 224 3.00 -16.75 -12.15
CA LEU A 224 3.91 -17.86 -11.88
C LEU A 224 4.59 -18.34 -13.18
N PRO A 225 5.89 -18.05 -13.37
CA PRO A 225 6.68 -18.59 -14.48
C PRO A 225 7.29 -19.95 -14.12
N ILE A 226 7.05 -20.95 -14.98
CA ILE A 226 7.56 -22.32 -14.86
C ILE A 226 8.35 -22.68 -16.12
N LEU A 227 9.57 -23.15 -15.93
CA LEU A 227 10.45 -23.69 -16.97
C LEU A 227 10.21 -25.20 -17.09
N VAL A 228 10.09 -25.68 -18.33
CA VAL A 228 9.88 -27.10 -18.64
C VAL A 228 10.68 -27.49 -19.89
N GLU A 229 11.13 -28.73 -19.93
CA GLU A 229 11.74 -29.32 -21.13
C GLU A 229 10.65 -29.99 -21.99
N LYS A 230 10.63 -29.66 -23.27
CA LYS A 230 9.70 -30.24 -24.25
C LYS A 230 10.39 -30.36 -25.59
N GLU A 231 10.37 -31.55 -26.18
CA GLU A 231 11.01 -31.81 -27.48
C GLU A 231 12.47 -31.33 -27.51
N GLU A 232 13.26 -31.66 -26.48
CA GLU A 232 14.67 -31.26 -26.30
C GLU A 232 14.91 -29.74 -26.23
N ASN A 233 13.84 -28.96 -26.05
CA ASN A 233 13.89 -27.51 -25.99
C ASN A 233 13.32 -26.98 -24.67
N ASN A 234 13.87 -25.84 -24.23
CA ASN A 234 13.38 -25.13 -23.05
C ASN A 234 12.15 -24.29 -23.40
N HIS A 235 11.02 -24.63 -22.80
CA HIS A 235 9.77 -23.88 -22.88
C HIS A 235 9.48 -23.17 -21.56
N VAL A 236 8.95 -21.95 -21.65
CA VAL A 236 8.51 -21.21 -20.46
C VAL A 236 6.98 -21.09 -20.47
N LEU A 237 6.36 -21.52 -19.37
CA LEU A 237 4.93 -21.44 -19.14
C LEU A 237 4.66 -20.35 -18.12
N ILE A 238 3.78 -19.41 -18.44
CA ILE A 238 3.51 -18.25 -17.58
C ILE A 238 2.03 -18.21 -17.25
N PHE A 239 1.74 -18.53 -16.00
CA PHE A 239 0.38 -18.56 -15.48
C PHE A 239 0.07 -17.21 -14.86
N CYS A 240 -0.98 -16.54 -15.35
CA CYS A 240 -1.47 -15.28 -14.83
C CYS A 240 -2.87 -15.52 -14.25
N ASN A 241 -3.06 -15.20 -12.97
CA ASN A 241 -4.32 -15.41 -12.26
C ASN A 241 -5.34 -14.27 -12.49
N ASP A 242 -4.91 -13.16 -13.08
CA ASP A 242 -5.81 -12.08 -13.52
C ASP A 242 -6.57 -12.48 -14.80
N PRO A 243 -7.79 -11.95 -15.01
CA PRO A 243 -8.50 -12.12 -16.29
C PRO A 243 -7.74 -11.46 -17.45
N ILE A 244 -7.97 -11.92 -18.67
CA ILE A 244 -7.30 -11.37 -19.83
C ILE A 244 -7.89 -10.01 -20.24
N GLU A 245 -7.04 -8.99 -20.27
CA GLU A 245 -7.36 -7.68 -20.81
C GLU A 245 -6.26 -7.17 -21.73
N LYS A 246 -6.59 -6.28 -22.67
CA LYS A 246 -5.60 -5.72 -23.61
C LYS A 246 -4.43 -5.06 -22.88
N LYS A 247 -4.69 -4.32 -21.80
CA LYS A 247 -3.66 -3.66 -20.99
C LYS A 247 -2.82 -4.67 -20.20
N TYR A 248 -3.43 -5.72 -19.67
CA TYR A 248 -2.75 -6.76 -18.90
C TYR A 248 -1.87 -7.62 -19.80
N LEU A 249 -2.34 -7.96 -21.01
CA LEU A 249 -1.55 -8.70 -21.98
C LEU A 249 -0.28 -7.94 -22.40
N LYS A 250 -0.35 -6.61 -22.58
CA LYS A 250 0.85 -5.78 -22.85
C LYS A 250 1.89 -5.91 -21.74
N ARG A 251 1.43 -5.81 -20.49
CA ARG A 251 2.25 -5.90 -19.28
C ARG A 251 2.90 -7.26 -19.12
N ILE A 252 2.13 -8.33 -19.36
CA ILE A 252 2.67 -9.68 -19.39
C ILE A 252 3.70 -9.81 -20.51
N PHE A 253 3.43 -9.40 -21.76
CA PHE A 253 4.44 -9.48 -22.83
C PHE A 253 5.76 -8.77 -22.47
N TRP A 254 5.70 -7.61 -21.83
CA TRP A 254 6.90 -6.94 -21.32
C TRP A 254 7.65 -7.77 -20.27
N LEU A 255 6.93 -8.36 -19.30
CA LEU A 255 7.51 -9.24 -18.27
C LEU A 255 8.27 -10.41 -18.92
N ILE A 256 7.63 -11.07 -19.88
CA ILE A 256 8.17 -12.25 -20.56
C ILE A 256 9.44 -11.92 -21.32
N HIS A 257 9.44 -10.79 -22.03
CA HIS A 257 10.63 -10.35 -22.75
C HIS A 257 11.83 -10.15 -21.83
N LYS A 258 11.61 -9.81 -20.55
CA LYS A 258 12.66 -9.66 -19.55
C LYS A 258 13.03 -10.96 -18.85
N LEU A 259 12.07 -11.84 -18.59
CA LEU A 259 12.29 -13.08 -17.81
C LEU A 259 12.64 -14.30 -18.66
N SER A 260 12.20 -14.37 -19.92
CA SER A 260 12.11 -15.63 -20.67
C SER A 260 12.78 -15.56 -22.03
N GLY A 261 13.66 -14.59 -22.26
CA GLY A 261 14.27 -14.34 -23.57
C GLY A 261 15.04 -15.53 -24.17
N PHE A 262 15.50 -16.46 -23.32
CA PHE A 262 16.18 -17.69 -23.71
C PHE A 262 15.24 -18.82 -24.20
N ALA A 263 13.93 -18.70 -23.97
CA ALA A 263 12.99 -19.78 -24.26
C ALA A 263 12.79 -20.01 -25.76
N ALA A 264 12.75 -21.29 -26.17
CA ALA A 264 12.39 -21.66 -27.54
C ALA A 264 10.92 -21.34 -27.85
N LYS A 265 10.05 -21.51 -26.85
CA LYS A 265 8.62 -21.22 -26.91
C LYS A 265 8.12 -20.73 -25.57
N THR A 266 7.16 -19.81 -25.59
CA THR A 266 6.48 -19.35 -24.39
C THR A 266 4.97 -19.49 -24.51
N ILE A 267 4.33 -20.02 -23.48
CA ILE A 267 2.88 -20.17 -23.41
C ILE A 267 2.37 -19.37 -22.23
N ILE A 268 1.42 -18.48 -22.49
CA ILE A 268 0.78 -17.66 -21.47
C ILE A 268 -0.59 -18.22 -21.18
N PHE A 269 -0.86 -18.48 -19.92
CA PHE A 269 -2.12 -18.99 -19.44
C PHE A 269 -2.90 -17.92 -18.68
N PHE A 270 -4.14 -17.68 -19.10
CA PHE A 270 -5.11 -16.84 -18.39
C PHE A 270 -6.35 -17.68 -18.02
N PRO A 271 -7.06 -17.37 -16.92
CA PRO A 271 -8.21 -18.16 -16.46
C PRO A 271 -9.40 -18.13 -17.41
N ASP A 272 -9.54 -17.07 -18.21
CA ASP A 272 -10.70 -16.78 -19.05
C ASP A 272 -10.36 -16.63 -20.54
N TYR A 273 -9.14 -17.02 -20.95
CA TYR A 273 -8.77 -16.96 -22.36
C TYR A 273 -9.68 -17.83 -23.22
N ASP A 274 -10.03 -17.27 -24.37
CA ASP A 274 -10.89 -17.86 -25.39
C ASP A 274 -10.36 -17.41 -26.75
N SER A 275 -10.03 -18.36 -27.62
CA SER A 275 -9.39 -18.07 -28.90
C SER A 275 -10.31 -17.32 -29.87
N GLY A 276 -11.63 -17.56 -29.82
CA GLY A 276 -12.61 -16.88 -30.65
C GLY A 276 -12.77 -15.41 -30.25
N LYS A 277 -12.73 -15.12 -28.94
CA LYS A 277 -12.90 -13.75 -28.41
C LYS A 277 -11.61 -12.93 -28.40
N HIS A 278 -10.46 -13.56 -28.11
CA HIS A 278 -9.26 -12.81 -27.73
C HIS A 278 -8.14 -12.82 -28.77
N LYS A 279 -8.19 -13.65 -29.82
CA LYS A 279 -7.13 -13.75 -30.83
C LYS A 279 -6.87 -12.42 -31.56
N GLY A 280 -7.92 -11.69 -31.91
CA GLY A 280 -7.79 -10.37 -32.55
C GLY A 280 -7.08 -9.34 -31.65
N MET A 281 -7.46 -9.30 -30.36
CA MET A 281 -6.80 -8.46 -29.36
C MET A 281 -5.34 -8.84 -29.17
N ALA A 282 -5.03 -10.14 -29.06
CA ALA A 282 -3.66 -10.64 -28.90
C ALA A 282 -2.77 -10.24 -30.09
N ASN A 283 -3.26 -10.40 -31.32
CA ASN A 283 -2.55 -9.98 -32.53
C ASN A 283 -2.31 -8.46 -32.56
N SER A 284 -3.32 -7.66 -32.18
CA SER A 284 -3.17 -6.20 -32.06
C SER A 284 -2.13 -5.78 -31.01
N VAL A 285 -1.98 -6.54 -29.93
CA VAL A 285 -0.93 -6.29 -28.93
C VAL A 285 0.44 -6.71 -29.48
N LYS A 286 0.56 -7.87 -30.14
CA LYS A 286 1.82 -8.32 -30.75
C LYS A 286 2.39 -7.29 -31.74
N GLN A 287 1.54 -6.69 -32.56
CA GLN A 287 1.92 -5.62 -33.49
C GLN A 287 2.46 -4.34 -32.84
N GLN A 288 2.32 -4.14 -31.52
CA GLN A 288 2.86 -2.97 -30.80
C GLN A 288 4.29 -3.17 -30.30
N PHE A 289 4.85 -4.36 -30.51
CA PHE A 289 6.18 -4.78 -30.08
C PHE A 289 6.94 -5.34 -31.29
N GLN A 290 6.86 -4.64 -32.43
CA GLN A 290 7.41 -5.07 -33.73
C GLN A 290 8.93 -5.28 -33.70
N GLU A 291 9.59 -4.74 -32.69
CA GLU A 291 11.05 -4.79 -32.49
C GLU A 291 11.53 -6.12 -31.89
N SER A 292 10.64 -7.09 -31.63
CA SER A 292 10.99 -8.35 -30.96
C SER A 292 10.48 -9.59 -31.71
N ASP A 293 11.41 -10.29 -32.38
CA ASP A 293 11.16 -11.60 -33.02
C ASP A 293 10.65 -12.66 -32.02
N TYR A 294 10.91 -12.43 -30.73
CA TYR A 294 10.50 -13.30 -29.63
C TYR A 294 8.97 -13.46 -29.54
N LEU A 295 8.18 -12.46 -29.93
CA LEU A 295 6.71 -12.55 -29.84
C LEU A 295 6.07 -13.60 -30.77
N ASN A 296 6.79 -14.02 -31.80
CA ASN A 296 6.36 -15.11 -32.68
C ASN A 296 6.41 -16.46 -31.97
N LYS A 297 7.23 -16.58 -30.91
CA LYS A 297 7.35 -17.76 -30.05
C LYS A 297 6.28 -17.83 -28.95
N ILE A 298 5.44 -16.79 -28.82
CA ILE A 298 4.42 -16.69 -27.77
C ILE A 298 3.07 -17.22 -28.25
N SER A 299 2.48 -18.10 -27.46
CA SER A 299 1.09 -18.55 -27.61
C SER A 299 0.28 -18.27 -26.35
N LEU A 300 -1.05 -18.12 -26.49
CA LEU A 300 -1.97 -17.90 -25.38
C LEU A 300 -2.89 -19.12 -25.25
N LYS A 301 -3.16 -19.53 -24.01
CA LYS A 301 -4.07 -20.61 -23.65
C LYS A 301 -4.90 -20.25 -22.43
N LYS A 302 -5.98 -21.00 -22.24
CA LYS A 302 -6.66 -21.11 -20.95
C LYS A 302 -5.96 -22.20 -20.15
N TRP A 303 -5.75 -22.02 -18.84
CA TRP A 303 -5.28 -23.10 -17.99
C TRP A 303 -6.44 -23.97 -17.53
N ASP A 304 -6.16 -25.27 -17.36
CA ASP A 304 -7.11 -26.21 -16.81
C ASP A 304 -7.20 -26.06 -15.30
N ASP A 305 -8.42 -26.13 -14.78
CA ASP A 305 -8.71 -25.84 -13.38
C ASP A 305 -8.76 -27.13 -12.55
N TYR A 306 -7.73 -27.35 -11.74
CA TYR A 306 -7.59 -28.54 -10.90
C TYR A 306 -8.04 -28.24 -9.46
N SER A 307 -8.90 -29.11 -8.90
CA SER A 307 -9.34 -28.95 -7.51
C SER A 307 -8.26 -29.44 -6.55
N PHE A 308 -7.66 -28.51 -5.78
CA PHE A 308 -6.63 -28.83 -4.79
C PHE A 308 -7.16 -29.72 -3.66
N ILE A 309 -8.48 -29.77 -3.43
CA ILE A 309 -9.11 -30.64 -2.42
C ILE A 309 -8.81 -32.12 -2.71
N LYS A 310 -8.66 -32.49 -3.99
CA LYS A 310 -8.29 -33.87 -4.40
C LYS A 310 -6.94 -34.32 -3.85
N LEU A 311 -6.11 -33.38 -3.38
CA LEU A 311 -4.86 -33.71 -2.72
C LEU A 311 -5.05 -34.49 -1.42
N LYS A 312 -6.25 -34.61 -0.84
CA LYS A 312 -6.48 -35.50 0.31
C LYS A 312 -6.71 -36.96 -0.06
N ASP A 313 -7.09 -37.24 -1.30
CA ASP A 313 -7.50 -38.56 -1.76
C ASP A 313 -6.29 -39.48 -1.99
N SER A 314 -6.48 -40.81 -1.95
CA SER A 314 -5.41 -41.79 -2.14
C SER A 314 -4.74 -41.71 -3.52
N GLU A 315 -5.45 -41.25 -4.56
CA GLU A 315 -4.87 -41.00 -5.89
C GLU A 315 -3.83 -39.85 -5.89
N GLY A 316 -3.87 -38.99 -4.87
CA GLY A 316 -2.85 -37.96 -4.64
C GLY A 316 -1.48 -38.52 -4.28
N GLU A 317 -1.36 -39.78 -3.83
CA GLU A 317 -0.09 -40.44 -3.51
C GLU A 317 0.79 -40.69 -4.75
N TYR A 318 0.19 -40.84 -5.93
CA TYR A 318 0.94 -41.09 -7.17
C TYR A 318 1.54 -39.82 -7.80
N LEU A 319 1.24 -38.64 -7.25
CA LEU A 319 1.86 -37.37 -7.64
C LEU A 319 3.24 -37.14 -6.99
N ASP A 320 3.64 -38.00 -6.05
CA ASP A 320 4.89 -37.94 -5.26
C ASP A 320 6.15 -38.51 -5.95
N THR A 321 6.05 -39.07 -7.17
CA THR A 321 7.17 -39.84 -7.77
C THR A 321 8.18 -39.06 -8.60
N ALA A 322 7.98 -37.77 -8.86
CA ALA A 322 9.04 -36.92 -9.41
C ALA A 322 9.90 -36.34 -8.28
N ARG A 323 10.58 -37.21 -7.51
CA ARG A 323 11.81 -36.77 -6.84
C ARG A 323 12.77 -36.41 -7.98
N ASN A 324 12.88 -35.13 -8.30
CA ASN A 324 13.83 -34.60 -9.26
C ASN A 324 15.25 -34.84 -8.71
N LEU A 325 15.76 -36.06 -8.88
CA LEU A 325 17.09 -36.51 -8.49
C LEU A 325 18.07 -36.07 -9.58
N GLY A 326 18.30 -34.76 -9.67
CA GLY A 326 19.27 -34.19 -10.59
C GLY A 326 19.42 -32.68 -10.44
N VAL A 327 20.66 -32.23 -10.24
CA VAL A 327 21.06 -30.85 -10.49
C VAL A 327 21.23 -30.74 -12.00
N GLN A 328 20.23 -30.24 -12.72
CA GLN A 328 20.45 -29.78 -14.08
C GLN A 328 20.99 -28.36 -14.00
N ASP A 329 22.27 -28.20 -14.36
CA ASP A 329 22.87 -26.89 -14.61
C ASP A 329 22.20 -26.27 -15.84
N PHE A 330 21.26 -25.35 -15.59
CA PHE A 330 20.63 -24.57 -16.64
C PHE A 330 21.56 -23.43 -17.06
N PRO A 331 21.52 -23.00 -18.34
CA PRO A 331 22.48 -22.07 -18.90
C PRO A 331 22.63 -20.82 -18.03
N GLN A 332 23.87 -20.49 -17.69
CA GLN A 332 24.20 -19.16 -17.18
C GLN A 332 23.71 -18.11 -18.19
N ASN A 333 23.41 -16.92 -17.69
CA ASN A 333 23.00 -15.77 -18.51
C ASN A 333 24.08 -15.43 -19.56
N ASP A 334 24.11 -16.15 -20.68
CA ASP A 334 24.59 -15.57 -21.92
C ASP A 334 23.59 -14.47 -22.23
N GLN A 335 24.00 -13.24 -21.95
CA GLN A 335 23.34 -12.02 -22.41
C GLN A 335 23.37 -11.94 -23.94
N ASN A 336 22.84 -12.94 -24.64
CA ASN A 336 22.26 -12.75 -25.95
C ASN A 336 21.00 -11.92 -25.74
N ARG A 337 21.25 -10.63 -25.47
CA ARG A 337 20.29 -9.54 -25.48
C ARG A 337 19.47 -9.73 -26.75
N ILE A 338 18.17 -10.02 -26.59
CA ILE A 338 17.23 -9.79 -27.67
C ILE A 338 17.45 -8.33 -28.08
N ASN A 339 17.98 -8.12 -29.30
CA ASN A 339 18.38 -6.81 -29.83
C ASN A 339 17.19 -5.86 -30.09
N GLY A 340 15.99 -6.20 -29.59
CA GLY A 340 14.83 -5.33 -29.54
C GLY A 340 14.83 -4.51 -28.25
N LYS A 341 15.22 -3.24 -28.33
CA LYS A 341 14.94 -2.26 -27.28
C LYS A 341 13.44 -1.92 -27.28
N ILE A 342 12.59 -2.82 -26.79
CA ILE A 342 11.18 -2.46 -26.51
C ILE A 342 11.18 -1.20 -25.65
N SER A 343 10.54 -0.12 -26.12
CA SER A 343 10.47 1.12 -25.36
C SER A 343 9.82 0.87 -24.00
N ASP A 344 10.41 1.40 -22.92
CA ASP A 344 9.84 1.38 -21.57
C ASP A 344 8.65 2.37 -21.47
N ASP A 345 7.62 2.12 -22.28
CA ASP A 345 6.35 2.81 -22.23
C ASP A 345 5.61 2.34 -20.97
N TYR A 346 5.42 3.26 -20.01
CA TYR A 346 4.98 2.98 -18.65
C TYR A 346 3.59 2.31 -18.53
N GLU A 347 2.75 2.38 -19.57
CA GLU A 347 1.50 1.62 -19.63
C GLU A 347 1.72 0.12 -19.92
N LYS A 348 2.84 -0.20 -20.57
CA LYS A 348 3.19 -1.54 -21.06
C LYS A 348 4.06 -2.33 -20.10
N ILE A 349 4.58 -1.74 -19.03
CA ILE A 349 5.52 -2.42 -18.12
C ILE A 349 4.84 -3.16 -16.96
N LEU A 350 5.46 -4.25 -16.52
CA LEU A 350 5.15 -4.97 -15.28
C LEU A 350 6.42 -5.14 -14.46
N PRO A 351 6.87 -4.09 -13.74
CA PRO A 351 8.15 -4.10 -13.04
C PRO A 351 8.17 -5.14 -11.91
N PHE A 352 9.33 -5.76 -11.73
CA PHE A 352 9.62 -6.73 -10.67
C PHE A 352 11.02 -6.45 -10.07
N GLY A 353 11.31 -7.04 -8.91
CA GLY A 353 12.64 -6.95 -8.30
C GLY A 353 13.08 -5.51 -8.02
N SER A 354 14.30 -5.15 -8.42
CA SER A 354 14.82 -3.80 -8.26
C SER A 354 13.99 -2.72 -8.97
N ARG A 355 13.27 -3.08 -10.05
CA ARG A 355 12.49 -2.14 -10.87
C ARG A 355 11.18 -1.71 -10.21
N ILE A 356 10.62 -2.50 -9.28
CA ILE A 356 9.41 -2.11 -8.55
C ILE A 356 9.73 -1.21 -7.33
N LYS A 357 10.94 -1.31 -6.76
CA LYS A 357 11.34 -0.57 -5.54
C LYS A 357 11.06 0.94 -5.61
N PRO A 358 11.33 1.68 -6.71
CA PRO A 358 11.01 3.10 -6.78
C PRO A 358 9.52 3.43 -6.63
N ILE A 359 8.62 2.57 -7.13
CA ILE A 359 7.16 2.72 -6.94
C ILE A 359 6.84 2.62 -5.45
N LEU A 360 7.36 1.58 -4.80
CA LEU A 360 7.07 1.28 -3.40
C LEU A 360 7.69 2.30 -2.43
N ASP A 361 8.85 2.83 -2.79
CA ASP A 361 9.57 3.83 -1.99
C ASP A 361 9.02 5.27 -2.16
N SER A 362 8.06 5.48 -3.07
CA SER A 362 7.42 6.78 -3.25
C SER A 362 6.97 7.38 -1.92
N SER A 363 7.23 8.68 -1.73
CA SER A 363 6.83 9.42 -0.52
C SER A 363 5.30 9.51 -0.34
N ILE A 364 4.54 9.23 -1.40
CA ILE A 364 3.07 9.21 -1.40
C ILE A 364 2.53 7.92 -0.77
N LEU A 365 3.19 6.78 -1.01
CA LEU A 365 2.84 5.50 -0.36
C LEU A 365 3.48 5.45 1.02
N GLY A 366 2.66 5.36 2.06
CA GLY A 366 3.11 5.12 3.44
C GLY A 366 3.33 3.63 3.70
N ALA A 367 4.09 3.31 4.75
CA ALA A 367 4.32 1.93 5.17
C ALA A 367 3.02 1.17 5.48
N SER A 368 2.01 1.86 6.02
CA SER A 368 0.68 1.29 6.28
C SER A 368 -0.05 0.87 5.00
N ASP A 369 0.13 1.60 3.89
CA ASP A 369 -0.50 1.25 2.61
C ASP A 369 0.09 -0.04 2.05
N LEU A 370 1.43 -0.14 2.08
CA LEU A 370 2.14 -1.33 1.63
C LEU A 370 1.85 -2.53 2.53
N LYS A 371 1.74 -2.31 3.85
CA LYS A 371 1.31 -3.34 4.79
C LYS A 371 -0.11 -3.83 4.50
N ASN A 372 -1.04 -2.94 4.17
CA ASN A 372 -2.41 -3.33 3.79
C ASN A 372 -2.42 -4.05 2.44
N PHE A 373 -1.59 -3.64 1.48
CA PHE A 373 -1.40 -4.37 0.22
C PHE A 373 -0.93 -5.80 0.47
N LEU A 374 0.06 -6.01 1.35
CA LEU A 374 0.49 -7.35 1.77
C LEU A 374 -0.65 -8.14 2.42
N LYS A 375 -1.43 -7.52 3.33
CA LYS A 375 -2.57 -8.20 3.97
C LYS A 375 -3.60 -8.71 2.96
N ARG A 376 -3.88 -7.95 1.90
CA ARG A 376 -4.77 -8.37 0.80
C ARG A 376 -4.26 -9.62 0.09
N LYS A 377 -2.94 -9.81 0.03
CA LYS A 377 -2.28 -11.00 -0.50
C LYS A 377 -2.17 -12.14 0.52
N GLY A 378 -2.72 -11.99 1.72
CA GLY A 378 -2.56 -12.96 2.81
C GLY A 378 -1.21 -12.89 3.53
N ILE A 379 -0.45 -11.80 3.37
CA ILE A 379 0.86 -11.62 3.98
C ILE A 379 0.75 -10.60 5.12
N PHE A 380 1.09 -11.02 6.34
CA PHE A 380 1.01 -10.22 7.53
C PHE A 380 2.42 -9.94 8.06
N VAL A 381 2.73 -8.66 8.20
CA VAL A 381 3.95 -8.18 8.86
C VAL A 381 3.59 -7.45 10.14
N LYS A 382 4.41 -7.59 11.19
CA LYS A 382 4.11 -6.94 12.48
C LYS A 382 4.26 -5.44 12.41
N TYR A 383 5.37 -4.93 11.89
CA TYR A 383 5.67 -3.50 11.87
C TYR A 383 5.35 -2.89 10.50
N ALA A 384 4.89 -1.63 10.51
CA ALA A 384 4.74 -0.85 9.29
C ALA A 384 6.08 -0.16 8.98
N ASP A 385 7.05 -0.95 8.53
CA ASP A 385 8.39 -0.48 8.17
C ASP A 385 8.67 -0.73 6.68
N LYS A 386 8.93 0.35 5.93
CA LYS A 386 9.28 0.26 4.52
C LYS A 386 10.59 -0.52 4.29
N GLY A 387 11.54 -0.44 5.23
CA GLY A 387 12.81 -1.15 5.13
C GLY A 387 12.64 -2.67 5.05
N GLN A 388 11.60 -3.21 5.68
CA GLN A 388 11.27 -4.64 5.66
C GLN A 388 10.24 -4.98 4.57
N ILE A 389 9.23 -4.12 4.39
CA ILE A 389 8.12 -4.38 3.48
C ILE A 389 8.53 -4.29 2.00
N ILE A 390 9.37 -3.33 1.63
CA ILE A 390 9.74 -3.13 0.22
C ILE A 390 10.54 -4.33 -0.33
N PRO A 391 11.59 -4.84 0.36
CA PRO A 391 12.27 -6.06 -0.08
C PRO A 391 11.33 -7.25 -0.25
N LEU A 392 10.42 -7.45 0.70
CA LEU A 392 9.43 -8.54 0.65
C LEU A 392 8.54 -8.45 -0.60
N ILE A 393 8.05 -7.24 -0.95
CA ILE A 393 7.26 -7.05 -2.18
C ILE A 393 8.12 -7.22 -3.44
N ALA A 394 9.37 -6.74 -3.42
CA ALA A 394 10.29 -6.85 -4.55
C ALA A 394 10.66 -8.30 -4.89
N ASN A 395 10.61 -9.21 -3.91
CA ASN A 395 10.83 -10.64 -4.08
C ASN A 395 9.61 -11.38 -4.67
N MET A 396 8.50 -10.68 -4.95
CA MET A 396 7.31 -11.23 -5.59
C MET A 396 7.16 -10.77 -7.05
N LEU A 397 6.43 -11.56 -7.85
CA LEU A 397 5.94 -11.13 -9.16
C LEU A 397 4.51 -10.62 -9.01
N LEU A 398 4.35 -9.30 -9.10
CA LEU A 398 3.03 -8.66 -9.04
C LEU A 398 2.24 -8.94 -10.31
N SER A 399 0.95 -9.19 -10.17
CA SER A 399 0.06 -9.26 -11.33
C SER A 399 -0.23 -7.86 -11.90
N PRO A 400 -0.66 -7.77 -13.16
CA PRO A 400 -1.12 -6.52 -13.74
C PRO A 400 -2.17 -5.77 -12.91
N ASN A 401 -3.12 -6.47 -12.31
CA ASN A 401 -4.16 -5.92 -11.44
C ASN A 401 -3.58 -5.42 -10.10
N GLU A 402 -2.64 -6.16 -9.51
CA GLU A 402 -1.96 -5.74 -8.27
C GLU A 402 -1.15 -4.47 -8.47
N LEU A 403 -0.47 -4.36 -9.62
CA LEU A 403 0.22 -3.13 -10.01
C LEU A 403 -0.78 -1.97 -10.19
N ASP A 404 -1.92 -2.20 -10.84
CA ASP A 404 -2.97 -1.18 -10.99
C ASP A 404 -3.49 -0.69 -9.64
N TYR A 405 -3.66 -1.59 -8.67
CA TYR A 405 -4.06 -1.21 -7.32
C TYR A 405 -3.03 -0.28 -6.65
N LEU A 406 -1.74 -0.63 -6.69
CA LEU A 406 -0.69 0.23 -6.15
C LEU A 406 -0.66 1.59 -6.85
N LYS A 407 -0.80 1.62 -8.18
CA LYS A 407 -0.90 2.86 -8.96
C LYS A 407 -2.14 3.67 -8.59
N GLY A 408 -3.27 3.01 -8.35
CA GLY A 408 -4.50 3.64 -7.88
C GLY A 408 -4.32 4.35 -6.54
N LEU A 409 -3.68 3.69 -5.56
CA LEU A 409 -3.38 4.31 -4.26
C LEU A 409 -2.55 5.59 -4.36
N LEU A 410 -1.62 5.63 -5.33
CA LEU A 410 -0.79 6.79 -5.58
C LEU A 410 -1.60 7.95 -6.18
N ILE A 411 -2.40 7.65 -7.21
CA ILE A 411 -3.28 8.62 -7.87
C ILE A 411 -4.28 9.18 -6.85
N ASP A 412 -4.98 8.31 -6.12
CA ASP A 412 -5.99 8.70 -5.14
C ASP A 412 -5.43 9.63 -4.06
N LYS A 413 -4.17 9.42 -3.64
CA LYS A 413 -3.52 10.26 -2.62
C LYS A 413 -2.95 11.56 -3.19
N GLU A 414 -2.51 11.57 -4.44
CA GLU A 414 -2.02 12.77 -5.12
C GLU A 414 -3.17 13.69 -5.56
N GLU A 415 -4.34 13.13 -5.89
CA GLU A 415 -5.52 13.90 -6.31
C GLU A 415 -6.33 14.50 -5.14
N LYS A 416 -6.01 14.19 -3.87
CA LYS A 416 -6.71 14.77 -2.71
C LYS A 416 -6.52 16.30 -2.67
N PRO A 417 -7.60 17.09 -2.81
CA PRO A 417 -7.52 18.54 -2.85
C PRO A 417 -7.13 19.09 -1.48
N LYS A 418 -6.16 20.01 -1.50
CA LYS A 418 -5.70 20.77 -0.34
C LYS A 418 -6.07 22.22 -0.55
N ALA A 419 -6.45 22.91 0.51
CA ALA A 419 -6.80 24.32 0.46
C ALA A 419 -5.88 25.16 1.35
N ILE A 420 -5.46 26.31 0.85
CA ILE A 420 -4.88 27.42 1.61
C ILE A 420 -5.78 28.63 1.39
N ASN A 421 -6.03 29.38 2.45
CA ASN A 421 -6.83 30.58 2.40
C ASN A 421 -6.01 31.77 2.92
N LYS A 422 -6.04 32.88 2.18
CA LYS A 422 -5.32 34.12 2.47
C LYS A 422 -6.32 35.26 2.47
N THR A 423 -6.25 36.15 3.46
CA THR A 423 -7.18 37.31 3.54
C THR A 423 -6.45 38.61 3.79
N ALA A 424 -7.09 39.71 3.41
CA ALA A 424 -6.69 41.08 3.74
C ALA A 424 -7.92 42.00 3.84
N PRO A 425 -7.90 43.02 4.73
CA PRO A 425 -8.86 44.12 4.66
C PRO A 425 -8.81 44.79 3.28
N PHE A 426 -9.98 45.04 2.71
CA PHE A 426 -10.15 45.64 1.40
C PHE A 426 -10.66 47.08 1.55
N ILE A 427 -9.94 48.02 0.96
CA ILE A 427 -10.27 49.46 1.01
C ILE A 427 -10.53 50.04 -0.38
N GLY A 428 -10.42 49.22 -1.43
CA GLY A 428 -10.68 49.60 -2.81
C GLY A 428 -12.17 49.62 -3.16
N THR A 429 -12.47 49.88 -4.44
CA THR A 429 -13.83 49.71 -4.99
C THR A 429 -13.95 48.38 -5.71
N GLU A 430 -15.16 47.84 -5.78
CA GLU A 430 -15.47 46.61 -6.53
C GLU A 430 -15.01 46.68 -8.00
N LYS A 431 -15.18 47.86 -8.62
CA LYS A 431 -14.71 48.13 -9.99
C LYS A 431 -13.19 48.00 -10.10
N LYS A 432 -12.43 48.55 -9.16
CA LYS A 432 -10.96 48.41 -9.14
C LYS A 432 -10.53 46.97 -8.91
N LEU A 433 -11.22 46.23 -8.03
CA LEU A 433 -10.97 44.79 -7.84
C LEU A 433 -11.12 44.04 -9.17
N ARG A 434 -12.21 44.30 -9.90
CA ARG A 434 -12.45 43.72 -11.23
C ARG A 434 -11.31 44.02 -12.21
N GLU A 435 -10.88 45.28 -12.28
CA GLU A 435 -9.80 45.71 -13.16
C GLU A 435 -8.47 45.01 -12.83
N VAL A 436 -8.11 44.94 -11.54
CA VAL A 436 -6.89 44.26 -11.08
C VAL A 436 -6.91 42.77 -11.40
N VAL A 437 -8.03 42.09 -11.14
CA VAL A 437 -8.18 40.65 -11.39
C VAL A 437 -8.13 40.33 -12.88
N LEU A 438 -8.86 41.07 -13.71
CA LEU A 438 -8.88 40.84 -15.16
C LEU A 438 -7.57 41.24 -15.86
N ALA A 439 -6.77 42.13 -15.25
CA ALA A 439 -5.45 42.49 -15.75
C ALA A 439 -4.35 41.48 -15.39
N LEU A 440 -4.60 40.48 -14.54
CA LEU A 440 -3.66 39.39 -14.29
C LEU A 440 -3.66 38.43 -15.48
N ASP A 441 -2.49 38.25 -16.09
CA ASP A 441 -2.30 37.23 -17.12
C ASP A 441 -1.74 35.95 -16.47
N PRO A 442 -2.53 34.88 -16.36
CA PRO A 442 -2.05 33.64 -15.76
C PRO A 442 -0.96 32.95 -16.59
N LYS A 443 -0.80 33.30 -17.87
CA LYS A 443 0.15 32.65 -18.78
C LYS A 443 1.61 33.01 -18.51
N ILE A 444 1.87 34.10 -17.79
CA ILE A 444 3.22 34.56 -17.47
C ILE A 444 3.88 33.67 -16.41
N VAL A 445 3.09 32.90 -15.65
CA VAL A 445 3.60 32.04 -14.58
C VAL A 445 4.25 30.80 -15.18
N PRO A 446 5.57 30.61 -15.02
CA PRO A 446 6.27 29.48 -15.61
C PRO A 446 5.89 28.16 -14.93
N LEU A 447 5.70 27.13 -15.74
CA LEU A 447 5.54 25.76 -15.27
C LEU A 447 6.91 25.07 -15.13
N SER A 448 6.97 24.04 -14.29
CA SER A 448 8.05 23.06 -14.23
C SER A 448 8.33 22.51 -15.64
N GLY A 449 9.59 22.25 -16.01
CA GLY A 449 9.96 21.87 -17.39
C GLY A 449 9.29 20.58 -17.92
N ASN A 450 8.74 19.75 -17.04
CA ASN A 450 7.99 18.53 -17.37
C ASN A 450 6.46 18.72 -17.29
N CYS A 451 5.97 19.93 -17.06
CA CYS A 451 4.55 20.25 -16.90
C CYS A 451 4.02 21.07 -18.08
N LYS A 452 2.74 20.88 -18.43
CA LYS A 452 2.05 21.69 -19.42
C LYS A 452 0.57 21.91 -19.06
N HIS A 453 0.01 23.02 -19.49
CA HIS A 453 -1.43 23.26 -19.37
C HIS A 453 -2.21 22.39 -20.36
N LEU A 454 -3.25 21.71 -19.86
CA LEU A 454 -4.24 21.01 -20.71
C LEU A 454 -5.22 21.99 -21.34
N LYS A 455 -5.54 23.07 -20.62
CA LYS A 455 -6.41 24.17 -21.06
C LYS A 455 -5.79 25.49 -20.64
N GLN A 456 -5.92 26.50 -21.50
CA GLN A 456 -5.40 27.83 -21.22
C GLN A 456 -6.08 28.43 -19.97
N PRO A 457 -5.30 28.85 -18.96
CA PRO A 457 -5.81 29.38 -17.71
C PRO A 457 -6.42 30.78 -17.92
N THR A 458 -7.67 30.98 -17.50
CA THR A 458 -8.39 32.27 -17.61
C THR A 458 -9.28 32.50 -16.39
N PHE A 459 -9.35 33.75 -15.91
CA PHE A 459 -10.27 34.13 -14.84
C PHE A 459 -11.71 34.24 -15.37
N ILE A 460 -12.64 33.66 -14.63
CA ILE A 460 -14.08 33.66 -14.95
C ILE A 460 -14.80 34.40 -13.80
N PRO A 461 -15.53 35.49 -14.08
CA PRO A 461 -16.39 36.13 -13.09
C PRO A 461 -17.59 35.24 -12.78
N LYS A 462 -17.94 35.10 -11.49
CA LYS A 462 -19.04 34.26 -11.00
C LYS A 462 -20.22 35.04 -10.42
N GLY A 463 -20.15 36.38 -10.41
CA GLY A 463 -21.11 37.25 -9.71
C GLY A 463 -20.62 37.60 -8.31
N ASP A 464 -21.24 38.58 -7.65
CA ASP A 464 -20.98 38.97 -6.24
C ASP A 464 -19.50 39.18 -5.91
N ASN A 465 -18.78 39.91 -6.77
CA ASN A 465 -17.34 40.16 -6.63
C ASN A 465 -16.47 38.90 -6.48
N ARG A 466 -16.96 37.77 -7.02
CA ARG A 466 -16.25 36.50 -7.04
C ARG A 466 -15.66 36.21 -8.42
N TYR A 467 -14.40 35.81 -8.42
CA TYR A 467 -13.63 35.45 -9.60
C TYR A 467 -12.94 34.11 -9.38
N GLU A 468 -12.98 33.24 -10.38
CA GLU A 468 -12.37 31.92 -10.30
C GLU A 468 -11.45 31.66 -11.47
N LEU A 469 -10.28 31.10 -11.18
CA LEU A 469 -9.36 30.56 -12.17
C LEU A 469 -9.19 29.07 -11.91
N GLU A 470 -9.53 28.24 -12.89
CA GLU A 470 -9.27 26.80 -12.86
C GLU A 470 -8.08 26.47 -13.76
N ILE A 471 -7.16 25.66 -13.22
CA ILE A 471 -5.98 25.18 -13.93
C ILE A 471 -5.96 23.65 -13.95
N ASN A 472 -5.56 23.11 -15.10
CA ASN A 472 -5.36 21.69 -15.31
C ASN A 472 -3.95 21.49 -15.87
N ILE A 473 -3.06 20.96 -15.05
CA ILE A 473 -1.65 20.74 -15.40
C ILE A 473 -1.44 19.25 -15.66
N GLU A 474 -0.93 18.90 -16.84
CA GLU A 474 -0.40 17.56 -17.15
C GLU A 474 1.09 17.57 -16.82
N ARG A 475 1.51 16.70 -15.89
CA ARG A 475 2.92 16.48 -15.57
C ARG A 475 3.39 15.20 -16.23
N THR A 476 4.50 15.27 -16.97
CA THR A 476 5.20 14.10 -17.50
C THR A 476 6.20 13.62 -16.45
N ASN A 477 6.05 12.40 -15.95
CA ASN A 477 6.95 11.88 -14.93
C ASN A 477 8.23 11.37 -15.59
N THR A 478 9.36 12.04 -15.32
CA THR A 478 10.64 11.78 -16.00
C THR A 478 11.64 10.98 -15.16
N THR A 479 11.43 10.76 -13.85
CA THR A 479 12.31 9.90 -13.04
C THR A 479 11.71 9.49 -11.67
N LYS A 480 12.07 8.29 -11.20
CA LYS A 480 11.70 7.58 -9.93
C LYS A 480 10.24 7.14 -9.74
N ASP A 481 9.24 7.88 -10.18
CA ASP A 481 7.84 7.44 -10.07
C ASP A 481 7.43 6.65 -11.34
N LEU A 482 7.66 5.33 -11.35
CA LEU A 482 7.33 4.39 -12.45
C LEU A 482 5.80 4.27 -12.76
N ILE A 483 4.97 5.16 -12.21
CA ILE A 483 3.56 4.90 -11.95
C ILE A 483 2.65 5.35 -13.10
N SER A 484 2.94 6.48 -13.74
CA SER A 484 2.21 6.91 -14.93
C SER A 484 3.10 7.80 -15.78
N GLY A 485 3.13 7.58 -17.09
CA GLY A 485 3.88 8.45 -18.00
C GLY A 485 3.45 9.91 -17.86
N LYS A 486 2.17 10.14 -17.54
CA LYS A 486 1.59 11.46 -17.27
C LYS A 486 0.60 11.41 -16.10
N THR A 487 0.65 12.40 -15.23
CA THR A 487 -0.38 12.67 -14.20
C THR A 487 -1.11 13.97 -14.53
N ARG A 488 -2.35 14.10 -14.04
CA ARG A 488 -3.15 15.31 -14.17
C ARG A 488 -3.40 15.89 -12.80
N HIS A 489 -3.21 17.19 -12.68
CA HIS A 489 -3.36 17.90 -11.42
C HIS A 489 -4.25 19.12 -11.62
N GLU A 490 -5.28 19.19 -10.79
CA GLU A 490 -6.23 20.29 -10.78
C GLU A 490 -5.78 21.33 -9.75
N GLY A 491 -5.99 22.60 -10.11
CA GLY A 491 -5.85 23.71 -9.18
C GLY A 491 -6.95 24.73 -9.42
N ARG A 492 -7.31 25.47 -8.36
CA ARG A 492 -8.28 26.56 -8.45
C ARG A 492 -7.85 27.72 -7.57
N LEU A 493 -7.84 28.93 -8.14
CA LEU A 493 -7.73 30.18 -7.40
C LEU A 493 -9.12 30.81 -7.33
N THR A 494 -9.64 31.06 -6.14
CA THR A 494 -10.89 31.78 -5.93
C THR A 494 -10.60 33.11 -5.24
N ILE A 495 -11.08 34.20 -5.81
CA ILE A 495 -10.98 35.54 -5.24
C ILE A 495 -12.40 35.98 -4.94
N SER A 496 -12.69 36.39 -3.71
CA SER A 496 -14.02 36.86 -3.31
C SER A 496 -13.91 38.01 -2.32
N LEU A 497 -14.78 38.99 -2.46
CA LEU A 497 -14.92 40.10 -1.51
C LEU A 497 -16.16 39.87 -0.64
N ILE A 498 -15.97 39.71 0.67
CA ILE A 498 -17.04 39.44 1.63
C ILE A 498 -16.83 40.36 2.83
N ASN A 499 -17.83 41.19 3.17
CA ASN A 499 -17.81 42.09 4.33
C ASN A 499 -16.50 42.92 4.42
N ASP A 500 -16.15 43.62 3.33
CA ASP A 500 -14.92 44.43 3.21
C ASP A 500 -13.60 43.67 3.45
N LYS A 501 -13.64 42.33 3.40
CA LYS A 501 -12.45 41.47 3.43
C LYS A 501 -12.28 40.76 2.10
N LEU A 502 -11.11 40.94 1.50
CA LEU A 502 -10.71 40.20 0.33
C LEU A 502 -10.21 38.82 0.76
N ASN A 503 -10.84 37.77 0.23
CA ASN A 503 -10.50 36.38 0.45
C ASN A 503 -9.92 35.77 -0.83
N VAL A 504 -8.73 35.18 -0.73
CA VAL A 504 -8.04 34.49 -1.81
C VAL A 504 -7.78 33.06 -1.38
N LYS A 505 -8.48 32.13 -2.03
CA LYS A 505 -8.41 30.70 -1.76
C LYS A 505 -7.65 29.99 -2.87
N GLU A 506 -6.65 29.21 -2.49
CA GLU A 506 -5.86 28.35 -3.35
C GLU A 506 -6.21 26.89 -3.06
N GLU A 507 -6.81 26.21 -4.03
CA GLU A 507 -7.07 24.77 -3.97
C GLU A 507 -6.14 24.06 -4.96
N TYR A 508 -5.43 23.02 -4.51
CA TYR A 508 -4.43 22.33 -5.32
C TYR A 508 -4.38 20.83 -4.98
N THR A 509 -4.02 20.01 -5.96
CA THR A 509 -3.79 18.57 -5.74
C THR A 509 -2.30 18.22 -5.65
N SER A 510 -1.43 18.95 -6.35
CA SER A 510 0.02 18.69 -6.42
C SER A 510 0.89 19.86 -5.95
N THR A 511 2.19 19.60 -5.79
CA THR A 511 3.18 20.65 -5.53
C THR A 511 3.33 21.62 -6.70
N ASP A 512 3.15 21.16 -7.93
CA ASP A 512 3.26 21.98 -9.15
C ASP A 512 2.08 22.95 -9.24
N THR A 513 0.85 22.45 -9.03
CA THR A 513 -0.35 23.30 -8.96
C THR A 513 -0.27 24.30 -7.80
N LYS A 514 0.24 23.88 -6.63
CA LYS A 514 0.49 24.79 -5.51
C LYS A 514 1.43 25.93 -5.89
N LYS A 515 2.63 25.62 -6.40
CA LYS A 515 3.64 26.63 -6.77
C LYS A 515 3.10 27.63 -7.78
N TYR A 516 2.36 27.15 -8.77
CA TYR A 516 1.74 28.00 -9.78
C TYR A 516 0.73 28.97 -9.16
N LEU A 517 -0.17 28.47 -8.29
CA LEU A 517 -1.17 29.29 -7.61
C LEU A 517 -0.52 30.31 -6.64
N ASP A 518 0.51 29.89 -5.89
CA ASP A 518 1.27 30.77 -4.98
C ASP A 518 1.90 31.97 -5.73
N GLN A 519 2.46 31.73 -6.94
CA GLN A 519 3.02 32.80 -7.77
C GLN A 519 1.95 33.75 -8.30
N LEU A 520 0.78 33.22 -8.70
CA LEU A 520 -0.36 34.05 -9.11
C LEU A 520 -0.91 34.88 -7.95
N SER A 521 -1.10 34.28 -6.78
CA SER A 521 -1.56 35.02 -5.61
C SER A 521 -0.55 36.08 -5.19
N SER A 522 0.75 35.82 -5.31
CA SER A 522 1.79 36.83 -5.04
C SER A 522 1.72 38.00 -6.03
N SER A 523 1.48 37.72 -7.31
CA SER A 523 1.31 38.73 -8.36
C SER A 523 0.04 39.57 -8.14
N LEU A 524 -1.06 38.92 -7.76
CA LEU A 524 -2.31 39.57 -7.38
C LEU A 524 -2.11 40.50 -6.18
N ASN A 525 -1.48 40.00 -5.12
CA ASN A 525 -1.18 40.75 -3.91
C ASN A 525 -0.34 42.01 -4.21
N PHE A 526 0.69 41.89 -5.05
CA PHE A 526 1.51 43.03 -5.48
C PHE A 526 0.69 44.08 -6.24
N LYS A 527 -0.16 43.66 -7.20
CA LYS A 527 -0.99 44.60 -7.97
C LYS A 527 -2.05 45.28 -7.08
N LEU A 528 -2.71 44.54 -6.19
CA LEU A 528 -3.69 45.11 -5.27
C LEU A 528 -3.06 46.18 -4.35
N LYS A 529 -1.84 45.95 -3.86
CA LYS A 529 -1.09 46.96 -3.09
C LYS A 529 -0.75 48.18 -3.94
N LYS A 530 -0.23 47.97 -5.15
CA LYS A 530 0.14 49.04 -6.07
C LYS A 530 -1.04 49.95 -6.41
N GLU A 531 -2.21 49.37 -6.61
CA GLU A 531 -3.46 50.08 -6.92
C GLU A 531 -4.20 50.61 -5.66
N GLY A 532 -3.59 50.47 -4.47
CA GLY A 532 -4.14 50.96 -3.20
C GLY A 532 -5.42 50.25 -2.75
N CYS A 533 -5.67 49.03 -3.22
CA CYS A 533 -6.86 48.25 -2.87
C CYS A 533 -6.73 47.52 -1.51
N ILE A 534 -5.49 47.24 -1.08
CA ILE A 534 -5.14 46.64 0.21
C ILE A 534 -3.93 47.35 0.80
N ILE A 535 -3.86 47.44 2.13
CA ILE A 535 -2.72 48.05 2.85
C ILE A 535 -1.73 46.96 3.30
N VAL A 536 -2.26 45.85 3.80
CA VAL A 536 -1.50 44.69 4.27
C VAL A 536 -1.51 43.59 3.22
N ASP A 537 -0.47 42.75 3.24
CA ASP A 537 -0.43 41.57 2.37
C ASP A 537 -1.57 40.61 2.68
N LEU A 538 -2.06 39.92 1.65
CA LEU A 538 -2.85 38.70 1.80
C LEU A 538 -2.06 37.69 2.64
N LYS A 539 -2.55 37.39 3.84
CA LYS A 539 -1.90 36.44 4.77
C LYS A 539 -2.82 35.27 5.08
N GLY A 540 -2.26 34.07 5.05
CA GLY A 540 -2.85 32.88 5.66
C GLY A 540 -2.36 32.70 7.10
N ILE A 541 -2.95 31.77 7.83
CA ILE A 541 -2.58 31.45 9.22
C ILE A 541 -1.25 30.69 9.21
N LYS A 542 -0.19 31.27 9.76
CA LYS A 542 1.13 30.62 9.84
C LYS A 542 1.36 29.98 11.20
N PHE A 543 2.25 28.99 11.23
CA PHE A 543 2.62 28.29 12.46
C PHE A 543 3.09 29.23 13.59
N ARG A 544 3.80 30.31 13.21
CA ARG A 544 4.33 31.31 14.15
C ARG A 544 3.38 32.43 14.54
N ASP A 545 2.17 32.50 13.97
CA ASP A 545 1.31 33.67 14.20
C ASP A 545 0.67 33.67 15.60
N PHE A 546 0.77 32.56 16.33
CA PHE A 546 0.25 32.41 17.69
C PHE A 546 1.20 33.01 18.73
N LYS A 547 0.65 33.71 19.73
CA LYS A 547 1.41 34.38 20.79
C LYS A 547 2.23 33.39 21.65
N SER A 548 1.72 32.18 21.83
CA SER A 548 2.38 31.09 22.55
C SER A 548 2.03 29.72 21.96
N ASN A 549 2.75 28.68 22.40
CA ASN A 549 2.40 27.29 22.08
C ASN A 549 1.04 26.91 22.67
N LEU A 550 0.73 27.39 23.87
CA LEU A 550 -0.57 27.24 24.51
C LEU A 550 -1.69 27.73 23.59
N ASP A 551 -1.59 28.97 23.10
CA ASP A 551 -2.59 29.56 22.20
C ASP A 551 -2.76 28.75 20.92
N ARG A 552 -1.66 28.22 20.37
CA ARG A 552 -1.71 27.37 19.17
C ARG A 552 -2.48 26.08 19.43
N VAL A 553 -2.20 25.41 20.56
CA VAL A 553 -2.89 24.17 20.93
C VAL A 553 -4.37 24.44 21.19
N GLU A 554 -4.72 25.51 21.90
CA GLU A 554 -6.09 25.89 22.19
C GLU A 554 -6.87 26.29 20.94
N PHE A 555 -6.23 27.00 20.02
CA PHE A 555 -6.80 27.29 18.71
C PHE A 555 -7.15 26.01 17.96
N MET A 556 -6.18 25.08 17.83
CA MET A 556 -6.37 23.83 17.07
C MET A 556 -7.38 22.87 17.73
N THR A 557 -7.41 22.80 19.06
CA THR A 557 -8.32 21.92 19.81
C THR A 557 -9.71 22.52 19.98
N GLY A 558 -9.83 23.85 19.91
CA GLY A 558 -11.10 24.53 19.97
C GLY A 558 -12.02 24.29 18.76
N PHE A 559 -11.63 23.40 17.83
CA PHE A 559 -12.50 22.91 16.77
C PHE A 559 -13.20 21.59 17.12
N ILE A 560 -12.83 20.90 18.22
CA ILE A 560 -13.46 19.63 18.63
C ILE A 560 -14.99 19.76 18.75
N ASN A 561 -15.47 20.86 19.33
CA ASN A 561 -16.90 21.13 19.50
C ASN A 561 -17.33 22.32 18.61
N ILE A 562 -17.73 22.04 17.38
CA ILE A 562 -18.18 23.05 16.37
C ILE A 562 -19.64 22.87 15.94
N ASP A 563 -20.45 22.25 16.80
CA ASP A 563 -21.87 21.91 16.57
C ASP A 563 -22.74 23.11 16.14
N ILE A 564 -22.24 24.34 16.34
CA ILE A 564 -22.85 25.64 15.95
C ILE A 564 -23.21 25.70 14.44
N THR A 565 -22.71 24.79 13.61
CA THR A 565 -22.87 24.84 12.15
C THR A 565 -23.89 23.88 11.54
N ASP A 566 -24.63 23.10 12.35
CA ASP A 566 -25.56 22.04 11.90
C ASP A 566 -24.94 21.05 10.88
N THR A 567 -23.61 21.05 10.74
CA THR A 567 -22.88 20.33 9.70
C THR A 567 -21.99 19.25 10.29
N PHE A 568 -21.26 19.56 11.36
CA PHE A 568 -20.33 18.66 12.04
C PHE A 568 -20.79 18.43 13.48
N PHE A 569 -20.72 17.19 13.94
CA PHE A 569 -21.20 16.75 15.24
C PHE A 569 -20.24 15.75 15.88
N GLU A 570 -20.27 15.65 17.21
CA GLU A 570 -19.58 14.60 17.99
C GLU A 570 -18.08 14.51 17.65
N GLY A 571 -17.38 15.65 17.71
CA GLY A 571 -15.96 15.69 17.43
C GLY A 571 -15.13 14.87 18.41
N GLN A 572 -14.28 13.99 17.88
CA GLN A 572 -13.33 13.18 18.67
C GLN A 572 -11.94 13.27 18.08
N VAL A 573 -10.91 13.50 18.91
CA VAL A 573 -9.53 13.58 18.43
C VAL A 573 -8.98 12.18 18.21
N VAL A 574 -8.60 11.90 16.97
CA VAL A 574 -8.07 10.58 16.54
C VAL A 574 -6.58 10.61 16.21
N ASN A 575 -6.02 11.80 16.01
CA ASN A 575 -4.58 11.96 15.78
C ASN A 575 -4.07 13.33 16.25
N ILE A 576 -2.87 13.33 16.83
CA ILE A 576 -2.09 14.54 17.09
C ILE A 576 -0.65 14.34 16.64
N LYS A 577 -0.04 15.37 16.06
CA LYS A 577 1.39 15.38 15.71
C LYS A 577 2.09 16.59 16.31
N PHE A 578 3.05 16.35 17.19
CA PHE A 578 3.79 17.41 17.87
C PHE A 578 5.27 17.07 18.06
N LYS A 579 6.04 18.05 18.52
CA LYS A 579 7.42 17.88 19.01
C LYS A 579 7.56 18.64 20.33
N PRO A 580 8.29 18.14 21.33
CA PRO A 580 8.64 18.96 22.50
C PRO A 580 9.36 20.24 22.06
N ASP A 581 9.00 21.38 22.66
CA ASP A 581 9.68 22.63 22.39
C ASP A 581 11.05 22.67 23.07
N GLU A 582 12.08 22.38 22.29
CA GLU A 582 13.47 22.31 22.75
C GLU A 582 14.01 23.66 23.24
N SER A 583 13.36 24.78 22.88
CA SER A 583 13.77 26.12 23.28
C SER A 583 13.44 26.45 24.74
N LEU A 584 12.50 25.72 25.35
CA LEU A 584 12.10 25.93 26.74
C LEU A 584 13.14 25.37 27.70
N LYS A 585 13.47 26.13 28.76
CA LYS A 585 14.42 25.66 29.79
C LYS A 585 13.91 24.43 30.53
N VAL A 586 12.62 24.42 30.84
CA VAL A 586 11.94 23.35 31.59
C VAL A 586 10.77 22.85 30.76
N ILE A 587 10.72 21.55 30.54
CA ILE A 587 9.56 20.85 29.98
C ILE A 587 9.12 19.74 30.96
N PRO A 588 7.87 19.26 30.89
CA PRO A 588 7.42 18.15 31.72
C PRO A 588 8.34 16.92 31.67
N ALA A 589 8.53 16.25 32.80
CA ALA A 589 9.49 15.15 32.94
C ALA A 589 9.28 14.03 31.91
N ASP A 590 8.04 13.73 31.56
CA ASP A 590 7.70 12.69 30.58
C ASP A 590 8.10 13.07 29.14
N LEU A 591 8.30 14.37 28.86
CA LEU A 591 8.73 14.86 27.55
C LEU A 591 10.26 14.94 27.41
N GLU A 592 11.00 15.02 28.54
CA GLU A 592 12.47 15.14 28.55
C GLU A 592 13.19 14.02 27.80
N PRO A 593 12.79 12.72 27.89
CA PRO A 593 13.44 11.64 27.15
C PRO A 593 13.44 11.82 25.63
N TYR A 594 12.47 12.56 25.09
CA TYR A 594 12.32 12.78 23.64
C TYR A 594 13.08 13.99 23.14
N ARG A 595 13.47 14.91 24.04
CA ARG A 595 14.16 16.16 23.72
C ARG A 595 15.45 15.90 22.94
N ASN A 596 15.64 16.58 21.80
CA ASN A 596 16.79 16.43 20.90
C ASN A 596 17.00 15.03 20.30
N LYS A 597 16.16 14.04 20.60
CA LYS A 597 16.27 12.66 20.10
C LYS A 597 15.22 12.32 19.05
N VAL A 598 14.02 12.89 19.18
CA VAL A 598 12.87 12.59 18.31
C VAL A 598 12.59 13.77 17.38
N ARG A 599 12.36 13.49 16.09
CA ARG A 599 11.99 14.54 15.12
C ARG A 599 10.59 15.07 15.35
N ASN A 600 9.64 14.17 15.56
CA ASN A 600 8.25 14.44 15.93
C ASN A 600 7.61 13.17 16.50
N LEU A 601 6.56 13.35 17.28
CA LEU A 601 5.67 12.32 17.78
C LEU A 601 4.35 12.42 17.00
N ASP A 602 3.94 11.32 16.37
CA ASP A 602 2.67 11.21 15.61
C ASP A 602 1.82 10.12 16.28
N ILE A 603 0.88 10.54 17.13
CA ILE A 603 0.08 9.67 17.98
C ILE A 603 -1.27 9.43 17.29
N ASN A 604 -1.61 8.17 17.05
CA ASN A 604 -2.90 7.76 16.48
C ASN A 604 -3.66 6.95 17.52
N GLY A 605 -4.95 7.24 17.70
CA GLY A 605 -5.78 6.58 18.70
C GLY A 605 -7.22 7.07 18.68
N SER A 606 -7.89 6.95 19.83
CA SER A 606 -9.27 7.41 20.06
C SER A 606 -9.30 8.22 21.36
N LEU A 607 -10.12 9.26 21.42
CA LEU A 607 -10.28 10.13 22.59
C LEU A 607 -8.96 10.79 23.02
N LEU A 608 -8.12 11.20 22.05
CA LEU A 608 -6.82 11.80 22.35
C LEU A 608 -6.91 13.19 23.00
N GLU A 609 -8.09 13.80 23.02
CA GLU A 609 -8.43 15.01 23.75
C GLU A 609 -8.22 14.87 25.28
N GLU A 610 -8.27 13.65 25.82
CA GLU A 610 -8.02 13.34 27.23
C GLU A 610 -6.52 13.29 27.57
N LEU A 611 -5.62 13.39 26.58
CA LEU A 611 -4.19 13.35 26.85
C LEU A 611 -3.71 14.64 27.54
N PRO A 612 -2.72 14.55 28.46
CA PRO A 612 -2.14 15.73 29.12
C PRO A 612 -1.67 16.81 28.14
N HIS A 613 -1.16 16.39 26.99
CA HIS A 613 -0.70 17.23 25.87
C HIS A 613 -1.76 18.19 25.33
N ILE A 614 -3.03 17.83 25.49
CA ILE A 614 -4.19 18.59 25.01
C ILE A 614 -4.95 19.21 26.18
N GLU A 615 -5.01 18.54 27.34
CA GLU A 615 -5.78 19.00 28.49
C GLU A 615 -5.01 20.02 29.37
N LYS A 616 -3.73 19.78 29.65
CA LYS A 616 -2.96 20.53 30.68
C LYS A 616 -2.09 21.63 30.08
N ASP A 617 -2.28 22.86 30.54
CA ASP A 617 -1.56 24.04 30.03
C ASP A 617 -0.03 23.92 30.07
N SER A 618 0.52 23.27 31.10
CA SER A 618 1.96 23.01 31.21
C SER A 618 2.50 22.17 30.06
N TYR A 619 1.72 21.18 29.59
CA TYR A 619 2.09 20.36 28.43
C TYR A 619 1.75 21.08 27.13
N LYS A 620 0.58 21.74 27.03
CA LYS A 620 0.21 22.53 25.83
C LYS A 620 1.29 23.55 25.50
N ASN A 621 1.81 24.26 26.50
CA ASN A 621 2.87 25.25 26.31
C ASN A 621 4.22 24.62 25.95
N ALA A 622 4.46 23.36 26.37
CA ALA A 622 5.71 22.64 26.16
C ALA A 622 5.82 21.92 24.80
N ILE A 623 4.79 21.99 23.95
CA ILE A 623 4.76 21.29 22.66
C ILE A 623 4.55 22.22 21.46
N LEU A 624 5.23 21.87 20.38
CA LEU A 624 5.02 22.40 19.05
C LEU A 624 3.99 21.54 18.33
N LEU A 625 2.69 21.77 18.57
CA LEU A 625 1.61 21.04 17.90
C LEU A 625 1.48 21.45 16.43
N SER A 626 1.74 20.51 15.52
CA SER A 626 1.68 20.75 14.06
C SER A 626 0.42 20.20 13.41
N ARG A 627 -0.23 19.21 14.01
CA ARG A 627 -1.42 18.57 13.44
C ARG A 627 -2.37 18.10 14.52
N ILE A 628 -3.66 18.27 14.24
CA ILE A 628 -4.75 17.55 14.88
C ILE A 628 -5.65 16.95 13.81
N LYS A 629 -6.13 15.72 14.02
CA LYS A 629 -7.24 15.16 13.25
C LYS A 629 -8.40 14.87 14.16
N ILE A 630 -9.57 15.34 13.75
CA ILE A 630 -10.81 15.24 14.48
C ILE A 630 -11.78 14.46 13.62
N ARG A 631 -12.35 13.40 14.18
CA ARG A 631 -13.44 12.65 13.58
C ARG A 631 -14.75 13.33 13.93
N TYR A 632 -15.57 13.60 12.93
CA TYR A 632 -16.94 14.10 13.11
C TYR A 632 -17.94 13.15 12.47
N ASN A 633 -19.15 13.14 13.02
CA ASN A 633 -20.34 12.86 12.23
C ASN A 633 -20.75 14.12 11.47
N PHE A 634 -21.29 13.98 10.26
CA PHE A 634 -21.71 15.12 9.45
C PHE A 634 -23.08 14.93 8.81
N GLN A 635 -23.76 16.06 8.57
CA GLN A 635 -25.00 16.13 7.79
C GLN A 635 -24.98 17.38 6.91
N ILE A 636 -25.03 17.21 5.58
CA ILE A 636 -25.06 18.35 4.63
C ILE A 636 -25.67 17.95 3.29
N ASP A 637 -26.52 18.80 2.72
CA ASP A 637 -27.09 18.63 1.38
C ASP A 637 -27.72 17.24 1.15
N GLY A 638 -28.40 16.69 2.17
CA GLY A 638 -29.00 15.34 2.15
C GLY A 638 -28.02 14.17 2.35
N ASN A 639 -26.72 14.44 2.49
CA ASN A 639 -25.71 13.44 2.83
C ASN A 639 -25.55 13.33 4.35
N LYS A 640 -25.36 12.10 4.85
CA LYS A 640 -25.03 11.81 6.26
C LYS A 640 -23.90 10.79 6.34
N GLY A 641 -22.98 10.95 7.28
CA GLY A 641 -21.90 9.98 7.49
C GLY A 641 -20.88 10.46 8.50
N ALA A 642 -19.69 9.85 8.46
CA ALA A 642 -18.56 10.26 9.29
C ALA A 642 -17.42 10.78 8.41
N CYS A 643 -16.63 11.73 8.92
CA CYS A 643 -15.45 12.24 8.24
C CYS A 643 -14.31 12.50 9.22
N ILE A 644 -13.07 12.51 8.72
CA ILE A 644 -11.89 12.95 9.45
C ILE A 644 -11.46 14.30 8.89
N ALA A 645 -11.56 15.34 9.70
CA ALA A 645 -10.99 16.64 9.44
C ALA A 645 -9.53 16.68 9.91
N SER A 646 -8.62 17.15 9.07
CA SER A 646 -7.22 17.38 9.41
C SER A 646 -6.92 18.87 9.35
N ILE A 647 -6.49 19.42 10.49
CA ILE A 647 -6.03 20.81 10.65
C ILE A 647 -4.52 20.73 10.91
N ASN A 648 -3.70 21.19 9.96
CA ASN A 648 -2.30 20.77 9.87
C ASN A 648 -1.36 21.86 9.33
N PHE A 649 -0.13 21.87 9.84
CA PHE A 649 1.03 22.55 9.26
C PHE A 649 1.98 21.48 8.65
N PRO A 650 1.82 21.11 7.36
CA PRO A 650 2.29 19.83 6.82
C PRO A 650 3.80 19.60 6.84
N SER A 651 4.61 20.66 6.81
CA SER A 651 6.07 20.63 6.72
C SER A 651 6.80 21.01 8.00
N THR A 652 6.12 21.62 8.97
CA THR A 652 6.74 22.28 10.12
C THR A 652 7.70 21.40 10.90
N LEU A 653 7.36 20.12 11.09
CA LEU A 653 8.16 19.18 11.90
C LEU A 653 8.84 18.07 11.09
N ASN A 654 8.99 18.24 9.76
CA ASN A 654 9.59 17.20 8.91
C ASN A 654 11.13 17.30 8.84
N GLY A 655 11.68 18.51 9.01
CA GLY A 655 13.13 18.77 9.01
C GLY A 655 13.77 18.69 10.40
N LYS A 656 15.10 18.86 10.47
CA LYS A 656 15.82 19.02 11.75
C LYS A 656 15.44 20.32 12.46
N LYS A 657 15.22 21.40 11.68
CA LYS A 657 14.74 22.68 12.17
C LYS A 657 13.24 22.79 11.92
N VAL A 658 12.56 23.49 12.82
CA VAL A 658 11.13 23.80 12.71
C VAL A 658 10.93 24.82 11.58
N ASP A 659 9.97 24.56 10.68
CA ASP A 659 9.57 25.54 9.67
C ASP A 659 8.37 26.37 10.14
N ASP A 660 8.70 27.51 10.72
CA ASP A 660 7.78 28.45 11.37
C ASP A 660 6.90 29.24 10.38
N LYS A 661 7.19 29.17 9.07
CA LYS A 661 6.50 29.94 8.02
C LYS A 661 5.43 29.12 7.29
N THR A 662 5.31 27.84 7.59
CA THR A 662 4.32 26.94 6.99
C THR A 662 2.90 27.47 7.25
N ASP A 663 2.08 27.54 6.20
CA ASP A 663 0.66 27.91 6.31
C ASP A 663 -0.19 26.73 6.78
N LEU A 664 -1.26 27.05 7.49
CA LEU A 664 -2.28 26.11 7.91
C LEU A 664 -3.01 25.55 6.69
N VAL A 665 -3.13 24.23 6.66
CA VAL A 665 -3.84 23.48 5.62
C VAL A 665 -4.95 22.67 6.26
N ILE A 666 -6.13 22.77 5.65
CA ILE A 666 -7.32 22.03 6.05
C ILE A 666 -7.68 21.03 4.95
N SER A 667 -8.05 19.83 5.37
CA SER A 667 -8.58 18.79 4.48
C SER A 667 -9.58 17.93 5.24
N VAL A 668 -10.61 17.44 4.55
CA VAL A 668 -11.62 16.54 5.11
C VAL A 668 -11.68 15.26 4.28
N GLU A 669 -11.61 14.13 4.97
CA GLU A 669 -11.74 12.80 4.39
C GLU A 669 -13.04 12.16 4.86
N VAL A 670 -13.97 11.92 3.94
CA VAL A 670 -15.23 11.21 4.24
C VAL A 670 -14.93 9.72 4.40
N LEU A 671 -15.42 9.14 5.49
CA LEU A 671 -15.28 7.73 5.84
C LEU A 671 -16.44 6.93 5.23
N LYS A 672 -16.13 5.77 4.66
CA LYS A 672 -17.15 4.80 4.26
C LYS A 672 -17.56 3.98 5.48
N THR A 673 -18.77 4.21 5.97
CA THR A 673 -19.38 3.42 7.05
C THR A 673 -20.67 2.77 6.56
N ARG A 674 -21.09 1.66 7.18
CA ARG A 674 -22.33 0.95 6.80
C ARG A 674 -23.58 1.85 6.89
N ASP A 675 -23.55 2.80 7.81
CA ASP A 675 -24.66 3.73 8.07
C ASP A 675 -24.55 5.04 7.27
N SER A 676 -23.56 5.15 6.37
CA SER A 676 -23.40 6.36 5.55
C SER A 676 -24.46 6.44 4.45
N HIS A 677 -25.12 7.59 4.35
CA HIS A 677 -26.06 7.92 3.28
C HIS A 677 -25.44 9.03 2.42
N ILE A 678 -24.74 8.63 1.36
CA ILE A 678 -24.00 9.55 0.47
C ILE A 678 -24.63 9.51 -0.92
N ILE A 679 -25.28 10.60 -1.31
CA ILE A 679 -25.92 10.77 -2.63
C ILE A 679 -25.08 11.61 -3.59
N THR A 680 -24.12 12.37 -3.05
CA THR A 680 -23.22 13.23 -3.82
C THR A 680 -21.90 12.51 -4.09
N ASN A 681 -21.26 12.79 -5.24
CA ASN A 681 -19.91 12.30 -5.51
C ASN A 681 -18.94 12.65 -4.36
N ASN A 682 -18.17 11.66 -3.90
CA ASN A 682 -17.33 11.77 -2.69
C ASN A 682 -16.34 12.95 -2.75
N ASN A 683 -15.71 13.19 -3.90
CA ASN A 683 -14.74 14.28 -4.05
C ASN A 683 -15.43 15.66 -3.95
N ARG A 684 -16.65 15.78 -4.48
CA ARG A 684 -17.44 17.02 -4.33
C ARG A 684 -17.86 17.24 -2.89
N LEU A 685 -18.28 16.18 -2.20
CA LEU A 685 -18.68 16.23 -0.79
C LEU A 685 -17.51 16.58 0.13
N GLN A 686 -16.35 15.93 -0.04
CA GLN A 686 -15.12 16.25 0.70
C GLN A 686 -14.68 17.69 0.49
N ASN A 687 -14.72 18.18 -0.75
CA ASN A 687 -14.46 19.58 -1.06
C ASN A 687 -15.43 20.49 -0.32
N ARG A 688 -16.74 20.21 -0.37
CA ARG A 688 -17.78 21.01 0.29
C ARG A 688 -17.55 21.08 1.80
N LEU A 689 -17.34 19.95 2.46
CA LEU A 689 -17.06 19.87 3.91
C LEU A 689 -15.77 20.63 4.26
N SER A 690 -14.71 20.46 3.47
CA SER A 690 -13.45 21.18 3.67
C SER A 690 -13.65 22.70 3.58
N ARG A 691 -14.55 23.19 2.69
CA ARG A 691 -14.87 24.62 2.61
C ARG A 691 -15.58 25.13 3.86
N VAL A 692 -16.56 24.38 4.37
CA VAL A 692 -17.31 24.76 5.58
C VAL A 692 -16.36 24.84 6.76
N LEU A 693 -15.53 23.81 6.96
CA LEU A 693 -14.56 23.79 8.05
C LEU A 693 -13.54 24.94 7.94
N ASP A 694 -13.01 25.19 6.74
CA ASP A 694 -12.08 26.31 6.53
C ASP A 694 -12.71 27.67 6.90
N GLN A 695 -13.97 27.92 6.52
CA GLN A 695 -14.68 29.15 6.91
C GLN A 695 -14.76 29.32 8.43
N ILE A 696 -15.06 28.24 9.16
CA ILE A 696 -15.11 28.23 10.63
C ILE A 696 -13.73 28.55 11.21
N VAL A 697 -12.68 27.89 10.71
CA VAL A 697 -11.31 28.07 11.19
C VAL A 697 -10.82 29.50 10.97
N GLN A 698 -11.06 30.06 9.78
CA GLN A 698 -10.69 31.44 9.46
C GLN A 698 -11.46 32.44 10.34
N SER A 699 -12.78 32.28 10.45
CA SER A 699 -13.61 33.17 11.27
C SER A 699 -13.15 33.22 12.72
N LYS A 700 -12.84 32.04 13.30
CA LYS A 700 -12.30 31.95 14.66
C LYS A 700 -10.94 32.63 14.80
N TYR A 701 -10.02 32.39 13.85
CA TYR A 701 -8.70 33.00 13.87
C TYR A 701 -8.78 34.53 13.83
N PHE A 702 -9.50 35.09 12.87
CA PHE A 702 -9.62 36.55 12.74
C PHE A 702 -10.35 37.17 13.92
N SER A 703 -11.32 36.49 14.55
CA SER A 703 -11.95 37.02 15.78
C SER A 703 -10.99 37.14 16.97
N LEU A 704 -9.95 36.29 17.02
CA LEU A 704 -8.99 36.26 18.13
C LEU A 704 -7.76 37.16 17.89
N TYR A 705 -7.41 37.40 16.62
CA TYR A 705 -6.14 38.02 16.24
C TYR A 705 -6.27 39.29 15.35
N ASP A 706 -7.46 39.63 14.79
CA ASP A 706 -7.68 40.93 14.11
C ASP A 706 -8.07 42.03 15.13
N PHE A 707 -7.12 42.47 15.95
CA PHE A 707 -7.12 43.78 16.63
C PHE A 707 -5.68 44.26 16.94
N GLN A 708 -4.77 44.16 15.97
CA GLN A 708 -3.47 44.85 16.01
C GLN A 708 -3.08 45.44 14.66
#